data_AF-A0A923S4L5-F1
#
_entry.id   AF-A0A923S4L5-F1
#
_cell.length_a   1.000
_cell.length_b   1.000
_cell.length_c   1.000
_cell.angle_alpha   90.00
_cell.angle_beta   90.00
_cell.angle_gamma   90.00
#
_symmetry.space_group_name_H-M   'P 1'
#
loop_
_entity.id
_entity.type
_entity.pdbx_description
1 polymer ?
#
loop_
_entity_poly.entity_id
_entity_poly.type
_entity_poly.pdbx_seq_one_letter_code
_entity_poly.pdbx_strand_id
1 'polypeptide(L)'
;MEKNQHESSELLGTAIYWGSLIWLCALGYKKYIGAPILYQLLPDISIEAFFALGIAALFLLALLLAISKRMVTGTSGESFVLGAMAPVYCVVLVGAWAAWIWHGTAKGANHLPMLVAAAVSGVSAYLWRFGFLANSRREHTRQELPTRESDVADEPARVEKPRKTFADIHGNAETKARLKAAADVVVARRGTNGEARNGILLHGLPRNGKTAFAEALAGELGLPLVRLSYADVASEWVGKKTAAVRAAFAQAVRSQPCVFFIDEVDSFLEARDAGGAGVKEDRDLVNAMLTLMTDIRRHRVILVAATNFIDRLDAASIGEGRFDLKVDIPPPDLPARIGLLKQGLDSNAPGIVVSEETVQRVAARWNGYSVKRILAVTEELRGVLNGKRRAEFSDFMAALRVVQGQRGSIPEDVKPLSDLVMSERSRRLIDEIVGRMADPEHTERYGGTLPTGVLFHGEPGTGKTATAKAIARELGWAFLPATGAELARDPRKLDALHNKAMELRPAIIFVDEADELLRDRAYSPATDSTNKLLTLMDGVHDRVRDVVWVAATNNPDQIDGALLRGGRFTEKVLFELPSADALARHLVKWLAQRNVQLEDGFTAGQFAEHVSGQSIANAEAIAQAALNRAVSRRTLPVVVTAVDADEAVRTVLG
;
A
#
# COMPACT_ATOMS: atom_id res chain seq x y z
N MET A 1 -13.48 -31.70 -2.11
CA MET A 1 -14.46 -32.81 -2.11
C MET A 1 -15.91 -32.30 -2.01
N GLU A 2 -16.18 -31.17 -1.36
CA GLU A 2 -17.53 -30.56 -1.31
C GLU A 2 -18.07 -30.07 -2.67
N LYS A 3 -17.20 -29.59 -3.59
CA LYS A 3 -17.64 -29.13 -4.92
C LYS A 3 -18.25 -30.26 -5.77
N ASN A 4 -17.68 -31.47 -5.68
CA ASN A 4 -18.25 -32.65 -6.34
C ASN A 4 -19.54 -33.14 -5.66
N GLN A 5 -19.71 -32.90 -4.36
CA GLN A 5 -20.95 -33.25 -3.65
C GLN A 5 -22.11 -32.33 -4.03
N HIS A 6 -21.86 -31.04 -4.26
CA HIS A 6 -22.92 -30.10 -4.63
C HIS A 6 -23.40 -30.31 -6.08
N GLU A 7 -22.47 -30.48 -7.03
CA GLU A 7 -22.81 -30.83 -8.44
C GLU A 7 -23.56 -32.17 -8.53
N SER A 8 -23.16 -33.16 -7.72
CA SER A 8 -23.85 -34.46 -7.68
C SER A 8 -25.28 -34.34 -7.10
N SER A 9 -25.50 -33.45 -6.13
CA SER A 9 -26.83 -33.21 -5.54
C SER A 9 -27.77 -32.45 -6.49
N GLU A 10 -27.24 -31.51 -7.28
CA GLU A 10 -28.02 -30.78 -8.28
C GLU A 10 -28.38 -31.65 -9.47
N LEU A 11 -27.46 -32.50 -9.94
CA LEU A 11 -27.69 -33.48 -11.01
C LEU A 11 -28.73 -34.54 -10.61
N LEU A 12 -28.71 -35.00 -9.36
CA LEU A 12 -29.74 -35.91 -8.84
C LEU A 12 -31.10 -35.21 -8.76
N GLY A 13 -31.14 -33.97 -8.27
CA GLY A 13 -32.35 -33.16 -8.18
C GLY A 13 -32.96 -32.86 -9.55
N THR A 14 -32.15 -32.55 -10.56
CA THR A 14 -32.63 -32.34 -11.94
C THR A 14 -33.10 -33.64 -12.58
N ALA A 15 -32.42 -34.76 -12.38
CA ALA A 15 -32.87 -36.07 -12.89
C ALA A 15 -34.23 -36.50 -12.31
N ILE A 16 -34.44 -36.28 -11.00
CA ILE A 16 -35.72 -36.55 -10.34
C ILE A 16 -36.81 -35.60 -10.84
N TYR A 17 -36.51 -34.30 -11.02
CA TYR A 17 -37.46 -33.32 -11.54
C TYR A 17 -37.91 -33.65 -12.97
N TRP A 18 -36.98 -33.93 -13.88
CA TRP A 18 -37.28 -34.31 -15.26
C TRP A 18 -37.95 -35.68 -15.36
N GLY A 19 -37.55 -36.67 -14.55
CA GLY A 19 -38.23 -37.97 -14.46
C GLY A 19 -39.67 -37.85 -13.98
N SER A 20 -39.94 -36.97 -13.01
CA SER A 20 -41.28 -36.66 -12.50
C SER A 20 -42.14 -35.93 -13.53
N LEU A 21 -41.54 -35.02 -14.31
CA LEU A 21 -42.22 -34.28 -15.37
C LEU A 21 -42.59 -35.19 -16.56
N ILE A 22 -41.69 -36.10 -16.95
CA ILE A 22 -41.96 -37.14 -17.95
C ILE A 22 -43.11 -38.06 -17.48
N TRP A 23 -43.13 -38.41 -16.19
CA TRP A 23 -44.19 -39.23 -15.59
C TRP A 23 -45.54 -38.50 -15.51
N LEU A 24 -45.53 -37.19 -15.21
CA LEU A 24 -46.72 -36.33 -15.24
C LEU A 24 -47.25 -36.13 -16.66
N CYS A 25 -46.39 -36.01 -17.66
CA CYS A 25 -46.78 -35.99 -19.08
C CYS A 25 -47.41 -37.32 -19.50
N ALA A 26 -46.86 -38.46 -19.06
CA ALA A 26 -47.43 -39.78 -19.31
C ALA A 26 -48.80 -39.98 -18.63
N LEU A 27 -49.02 -39.38 -17.45
CA LEU A 27 -50.31 -39.38 -16.75
C LEU A 27 -51.34 -38.42 -17.37
N GLY A 28 -50.91 -37.24 -17.80
CA GLY A 28 -51.76 -36.24 -18.45
C GLY A 28 -52.30 -36.71 -19.80
N TYR A 29 -51.54 -37.55 -20.50
CA TYR A 29 -51.95 -38.09 -21.80
C TYR A 29 -53.06 -39.16 -21.70
N LYS A 30 -53.24 -39.80 -20.54
CA LYS A 30 -54.24 -40.85 -20.34
C LYS A 30 -55.67 -40.33 -20.13
N LYS A 31 -55.83 -39.03 -19.86
CA LYS A 31 -57.16 -38.42 -19.64
C LYS A 31 -57.85 -37.96 -20.95
N TYR A 32 -57.13 -37.92 -22.07
CA TYR A 32 -57.69 -37.35 -23.31
C TYR A 32 -57.86 -38.29 -24.51
N ILE A 33 -57.31 -39.51 -24.55
CA ILE A 33 -57.61 -40.48 -25.62
C ILE A 33 -57.55 -41.90 -25.04
N GLY A 34 -58.58 -42.70 -25.28
CA GLY A 34 -58.63 -44.11 -24.85
C GLY A 34 -57.60 -44.98 -25.58
N ALA A 35 -57.05 -45.96 -24.85
CA ALA A 35 -56.13 -47.02 -25.29
C ALA A 35 -54.67 -46.59 -25.65
N PRO A 36 -53.67 -47.48 -25.46
CA PRO A 36 -52.27 -47.08 -25.25
C PRO A 36 -51.48 -46.82 -26.54
N ILE A 37 -50.98 -45.60 -26.68
CA ILE A 37 -50.11 -45.16 -27.80
C ILE A 37 -48.66 -45.70 -27.66
N LEU A 38 -48.25 -46.19 -26.48
CA LEU A 38 -46.85 -46.60 -26.26
C LEU A 38 -46.43 -47.85 -27.07
N TYR A 39 -47.37 -48.67 -27.53
CA TYR A 39 -47.07 -49.80 -28.43
C TYR A 39 -46.95 -49.39 -29.92
N GLN A 40 -47.36 -48.16 -30.28
CA GLN A 40 -47.29 -47.65 -31.65
C GLN A 40 -46.07 -46.75 -31.90
N LEU A 41 -45.42 -46.22 -30.85
CA LEU A 41 -44.27 -45.32 -30.99
C LEU A 41 -42.90 -46.03 -31.04
N LEU A 42 -42.82 -47.31 -30.66
CA LEU A 42 -41.57 -48.10 -30.70
C LEU A 42 -41.89 -49.56 -31.09
N PRO A 43 -42.12 -49.85 -32.38
CA PRO A 43 -42.51 -51.19 -32.83
C PRO A 43 -41.37 -52.23 -32.73
N ASP A 44 -40.11 -51.78 -32.69
CA ASP A 44 -38.94 -52.65 -32.94
C ASP A 44 -37.91 -52.65 -31.81
N ILE A 45 -38.34 -52.53 -30.54
CA ILE A 45 -37.42 -52.81 -29.43
C ILE A 45 -37.42 -54.32 -29.20
N SER A 46 -36.36 -55.00 -29.63
CA SER A 46 -36.19 -56.43 -29.38
C SER A 46 -36.20 -56.72 -27.88
N ILE A 47 -36.64 -57.93 -27.51
CA ILE A 47 -36.64 -58.38 -26.10
C ILE A 47 -35.23 -58.21 -25.48
N GLU A 48 -34.16 -58.35 -26.28
CA GLU A 48 -32.78 -58.16 -25.85
C GLU A 48 -32.48 -56.69 -25.47
N ALA A 49 -33.02 -55.72 -26.22
CA ALA A 49 -32.88 -54.30 -25.90
C ALA A 49 -33.63 -53.93 -24.61
N PHE A 50 -34.75 -54.60 -24.32
CA PHE A 50 -35.47 -54.43 -23.06
C PHE A 50 -34.69 -55.03 -21.87
N PHE A 51 -34.07 -56.20 -22.06
CA PHE A 51 -33.16 -56.80 -21.08
C PHE A 51 -31.90 -55.93 -20.85
N ALA A 52 -31.34 -55.34 -21.89
CA ALA A 52 -30.20 -54.43 -21.79
C ALA A 52 -30.54 -53.16 -20.99
N LEU A 53 -31.73 -52.59 -21.19
CA LEU A 53 -32.25 -51.47 -20.38
C LEU A 53 -32.47 -51.86 -18.91
N GLY A 54 -32.98 -53.08 -18.65
CA GLY A 54 -33.11 -53.60 -17.29
C GLY A 54 -31.76 -53.79 -16.59
N ILE A 55 -30.76 -54.32 -17.29
CA ILE A 55 -29.39 -54.48 -16.78
C ILE A 55 -28.75 -53.10 -16.54
N ALA A 56 -28.95 -52.13 -17.46
CA ALA A 56 -28.45 -50.77 -17.29
C ALA A 56 -29.07 -50.07 -16.06
N ALA A 57 -30.36 -50.29 -15.79
CA ALA A 57 -31.03 -49.78 -14.60
C ALA A 57 -30.50 -50.43 -13.31
N LEU A 58 -30.20 -51.74 -13.33
CA LEU A 58 -29.57 -52.45 -12.21
C LEU A 58 -28.14 -51.97 -11.95
N PHE A 59 -27.36 -51.66 -13.00
CA PHE A 59 -26.04 -51.05 -12.87
C PHE A 59 -26.11 -49.63 -12.29
N LEU A 60 -27.08 -48.83 -12.73
CA LEU A 60 -27.32 -47.50 -12.18
C LEU A 60 -27.70 -47.56 -10.70
N LEU A 61 -28.54 -48.53 -10.32
CA LEU A 61 -28.91 -48.80 -8.94
C LEU A 61 -27.71 -49.22 -8.10
N ALA A 62 -26.86 -50.13 -8.60
CA ALA A 62 -25.64 -50.56 -7.93
C ALA A 62 -24.64 -49.40 -7.74
N LEU A 63 -24.52 -48.51 -8.74
CA LEU A 63 -23.69 -47.31 -8.68
C LEU A 63 -24.20 -46.33 -7.60
N LEU A 64 -25.51 -46.10 -7.54
CA LEU A 64 -26.15 -45.25 -6.53
C LEU A 64 -25.98 -45.82 -5.11
N LEU A 65 -26.08 -47.13 -4.94
CA LEU A 65 -25.81 -47.82 -3.67
C LEU A 65 -24.34 -47.68 -3.25
N ALA A 66 -23.40 -47.79 -4.19
CA ALA A 66 -21.97 -47.61 -3.93
C ALA A 66 -21.62 -46.15 -3.54
N ILE A 67 -22.27 -45.17 -4.18
CA ILE A 67 -22.13 -43.74 -3.85
C ILE A 67 -22.72 -43.44 -2.46
N SER A 68 -23.89 -44.01 -2.14
CA SER A 68 -24.50 -43.91 -0.80
C SER A 68 -23.58 -44.48 0.29
N LYS A 69 -23.02 -45.67 0.08
CA LYS A 69 -22.11 -46.32 1.04
C LYS A 69 -20.84 -45.50 1.31
N ARG A 70 -20.36 -44.71 0.33
CA ARG A 70 -19.23 -43.77 0.48
C ARG A 70 -19.59 -42.48 1.23
N MET A 71 -20.86 -42.06 1.25
CA MET A 71 -21.31 -40.89 2.02
C MET A 71 -21.48 -41.20 3.51
N VAL A 72 -21.82 -42.44 3.87
CA VAL A 72 -22.07 -42.86 5.26
C VAL A 72 -20.80 -42.86 6.13
N THR A 73 -19.60 -42.95 5.54
CA THR A 73 -18.35 -43.04 6.30
C THR A 73 -17.78 -41.70 6.79
N GLY A 74 -18.53 -40.58 6.75
CA GLY A 74 -17.92 -39.26 6.98
C GLY A 74 -18.70 -38.15 7.67
N THR A 75 -19.98 -38.26 8.06
CA THR A 75 -20.70 -37.09 8.63
C THR A 75 -21.85 -37.44 9.60
N SER A 76 -22.15 -36.47 10.47
CA SER A 76 -23.14 -36.46 11.55
C SER A 76 -24.60 -36.71 11.14
N GLY A 77 -25.34 -37.35 12.06
CA GLY A 77 -26.80 -37.30 12.31
C GLY A 77 -27.77 -37.29 11.12
N GLU A 78 -27.92 -36.14 10.47
CA GLU A 78 -29.00 -35.91 9.50
C GLU A 78 -28.68 -36.47 8.09
N SER A 79 -27.40 -36.50 7.71
CA SER A 79 -26.92 -37.13 6.47
C SER A 79 -27.10 -38.66 6.46
N PHE A 80 -27.19 -39.28 7.64
CA PHE A 80 -27.35 -40.72 7.81
C PHE A 80 -28.75 -41.21 7.37
N VAL A 81 -29.79 -40.42 7.67
CA VAL A 81 -31.19 -40.78 7.38
C VAL A 81 -31.48 -40.73 5.88
N LEU A 82 -30.98 -39.72 5.16
CA LEU A 82 -31.16 -39.62 3.71
C LEU A 82 -30.39 -40.74 2.95
N GLY A 83 -29.17 -41.05 3.38
CA GLY A 83 -28.35 -42.10 2.78
C GLY A 83 -28.91 -43.52 2.97
N ALA A 84 -29.59 -43.77 4.10
CA ALA A 84 -30.23 -45.04 4.42
C ALA A 84 -31.59 -45.25 3.74
N MET A 85 -32.34 -44.17 3.46
CA MET A 85 -33.71 -44.26 2.93
C MET A 85 -33.78 -44.35 1.40
N ALA A 86 -32.80 -43.80 0.67
CA ALA A 86 -32.75 -43.86 -0.80
C ALA A 86 -32.67 -45.30 -1.37
N PRO A 87 -31.87 -46.23 -0.81
CA PRO A 87 -31.86 -47.64 -1.21
C PRO A 87 -33.23 -48.31 -1.08
N VAL A 88 -33.92 -48.07 0.04
CA VAL A 88 -35.23 -48.66 0.35
C VAL A 88 -36.28 -48.16 -0.63
N TYR A 89 -36.26 -46.87 -0.96
CA TYR A 89 -37.17 -46.27 -1.94
C TYR A 89 -36.98 -46.86 -3.35
N CYS A 90 -35.74 -47.03 -3.79
CA CYS A 90 -35.46 -47.61 -5.10
C CYS A 90 -35.87 -49.09 -5.18
N VAL A 91 -35.65 -49.87 -4.11
CA VAL A 91 -36.08 -51.28 -4.04
C VAL A 91 -37.60 -51.38 -4.07
N VAL A 92 -38.33 -50.51 -3.37
CA VAL A 92 -39.80 -50.49 -3.38
C VAL A 92 -40.34 -50.10 -4.76
N LEU A 93 -39.75 -49.09 -5.42
CA LEU A 93 -40.18 -48.67 -6.76
C LEU A 93 -39.89 -49.75 -7.81
N VAL A 94 -38.69 -50.35 -7.80
CA VAL A 94 -38.32 -51.43 -8.73
C VAL A 94 -39.14 -52.69 -8.47
N GLY A 95 -39.39 -53.04 -7.21
CA GLY A 95 -40.25 -54.16 -6.83
C GLY A 95 -41.71 -53.96 -7.26
N ALA A 96 -42.25 -52.75 -7.10
CA ALA A 96 -43.59 -52.41 -7.59
C ALA A 96 -43.67 -52.45 -9.12
N TRP A 97 -42.61 -52.03 -9.81
CA TRP A 97 -42.50 -52.11 -11.27
C TRP A 97 -42.43 -53.55 -11.77
N ALA A 98 -41.62 -54.39 -11.12
CA ALA A 98 -41.49 -55.82 -11.44
C ALA A 98 -42.79 -56.60 -11.15
N ALA A 99 -43.47 -56.30 -10.04
CA ALA A 99 -44.77 -56.90 -9.71
C ALA A 99 -45.86 -56.50 -10.71
N TRP A 100 -45.83 -55.26 -11.22
CA TRP A 100 -46.73 -54.81 -12.28
C TRP A 100 -46.46 -55.51 -13.61
N ILE A 101 -45.20 -55.74 -13.96
CA ILE A 101 -44.83 -56.51 -15.16
C ILE A 101 -45.26 -57.98 -15.04
N TRP A 102 -45.15 -58.57 -13.85
CA TRP A 102 -45.46 -59.98 -13.61
C TRP A 102 -46.97 -60.29 -13.46
N HIS A 103 -47.80 -59.32 -13.04
CA HIS A 103 -49.24 -59.51 -12.82
C HIS A 103 -50.15 -58.59 -13.68
N GLY A 104 -49.58 -57.66 -14.44
CA GLY A 104 -50.30 -56.59 -15.15
C GLY A 104 -51.01 -56.97 -16.45
N THR A 105 -51.25 -58.26 -16.73
CA THR A 105 -51.98 -58.70 -17.94
C THR A 105 -53.22 -59.55 -17.68
N ALA A 106 -53.60 -59.79 -16.43
CA ALA A 106 -54.90 -60.41 -16.12
C ALA A 106 -55.98 -59.34 -15.92
N LYS A 107 -57.02 -59.36 -16.76
CA LYS A 107 -58.24 -58.54 -16.65
C LYS A 107 -58.84 -58.70 -15.24
N GLY A 108 -58.52 -57.78 -14.33
CA GLY A 108 -58.97 -57.83 -12.93
C GLY A 108 -57.92 -57.44 -11.88
N ALA A 109 -56.71 -57.02 -12.27
CA ALA A 109 -55.74 -56.52 -11.31
C ALA A 109 -56.22 -55.21 -10.66
N ASN A 110 -56.68 -55.31 -9.42
CA ASN A 110 -57.05 -54.19 -8.55
C ASN A 110 -55.99 -53.09 -8.63
N HIS A 111 -56.42 -51.84 -8.79
CA HIS A 111 -55.60 -50.63 -8.91
C HIS A 111 -54.71 -50.33 -7.68
N LEU A 112 -54.64 -51.24 -6.72
CA LEU A 112 -53.96 -51.10 -5.44
C LEU A 112 -52.45 -50.79 -5.58
N PRO A 113 -51.66 -51.45 -6.46
CA PRO A 113 -50.24 -51.12 -6.60
C PRO A 113 -50.03 -49.71 -7.19
N MET A 114 -50.93 -49.29 -8.08
CA MET A 114 -50.90 -47.99 -8.74
C MET A 114 -51.34 -46.87 -7.78
N LEU A 115 -52.32 -47.16 -6.92
CA LEU A 115 -52.77 -46.27 -5.84
C LEU A 115 -51.71 -46.14 -4.74
N VAL A 116 -51.00 -47.22 -4.39
CA VAL A 116 -49.90 -47.17 -3.42
C VAL A 116 -48.73 -46.38 -3.98
N ALA A 117 -48.36 -46.58 -5.25
CA ALA A 117 -47.32 -45.77 -5.89
C ALA A 117 -47.72 -44.27 -5.95
N ALA A 118 -48.95 -43.95 -6.36
CA ALA A 118 -49.46 -42.59 -6.40
C ALA A 118 -49.55 -41.96 -4.99
N ALA A 119 -49.92 -42.73 -3.96
CA ALA A 119 -49.96 -42.27 -2.58
C ALA A 119 -48.55 -41.98 -2.05
N VAL A 120 -47.56 -42.83 -2.32
CA VAL A 120 -46.17 -42.62 -1.90
C VAL A 120 -45.54 -41.42 -2.63
N SER A 121 -45.81 -41.26 -3.93
CA SER A 121 -45.39 -40.07 -4.69
C SER A 121 -46.12 -38.80 -4.23
N GLY A 122 -47.39 -38.90 -3.88
CA GLY A 122 -48.20 -37.79 -3.35
C GLY A 122 -47.74 -37.34 -1.96
N VAL A 123 -47.44 -38.28 -1.07
CA VAL A 123 -46.87 -37.99 0.27
C VAL A 123 -45.47 -37.39 0.13
N SER A 124 -44.65 -37.87 -0.81
CA SER A 124 -43.31 -37.29 -1.08
C SER A 124 -43.39 -35.87 -1.63
N ALA A 125 -44.31 -35.61 -2.57
CA ALA A 125 -44.56 -34.26 -3.08
C ALA A 125 -45.17 -33.34 -2.01
N TYR A 126 -46.00 -33.88 -1.12
CA TYR A 126 -46.59 -33.15 0.00
C TYR A 126 -45.53 -32.77 1.05
N LEU A 127 -44.63 -33.68 1.43
CA LEU A 127 -43.53 -33.41 2.35
C LEU A 127 -42.50 -32.41 1.77
N TRP A 128 -42.32 -32.41 0.44
CA TRP A 128 -41.50 -31.42 -0.26
C TRP A 128 -42.18 -30.04 -0.36
N ARG A 129 -43.49 -30.01 -0.60
CA ARG A 129 -44.30 -28.78 -0.74
C ARG A 129 -44.68 -28.14 0.59
N PHE A 130 -44.83 -28.92 1.67
CA PHE A 130 -45.28 -28.45 2.99
C PHE A 130 -44.23 -28.59 4.11
N GLY A 131 -42.96 -28.80 3.77
CA GLY A 131 -41.85 -28.35 4.60
C GLY A 131 -41.39 -29.32 5.68
N PHE A 132 -40.76 -30.44 5.28
CA PHE A 132 -39.85 -31.16 6.17
C PHE A 132 -38.36 -30.95 5.86
N LEU A 133 -38.02 -30.17 4.82
CA LEU A 133 -36.64 -29.72 4.53
C LEU A 133 -36.56 -28.26 4.04
N ALA A 134 -37.68 -27.53 4.07
CA ALA A 134 -37.74 -26.12 3.68
C ALA A 134 -37.55 -25.17 4.88
N ASN A 135 -36.63 -25.51 5.80
CA ASN A 135 -36.13 -24.58 6.78
C ASN A 135 -34.68 -24.18 6.46
N SER A 136 -34.50 -23.59 5.29
CA SER A 136 -33.39 -22.68 5.03
C SER A 136 -33.95 -21.40 4.41
N ARG A 137 -34.12 -20.41 5.30
CA ARG A 137 -34.47 -19.00 5.07
C ARG A 137 -35.93 -18.68 4.75
N ARG A 138 -36.65 -18.28 5.81
CA ARG A 138 -37.34 -16.99 5.92
C ARG A 138 -37.82 -16.79 7.36
N GLU A 139 -36.96 -16.26 8.22
CA GLU A 139 -37.39 -15.59 9.43
C GLU A 139 -37.18 -14.08 9.26
N HIS A 140 -38.28 -13.37 9.06
CA HIS A 140 -38.46 -12.06 9.65
C HIS A 140 -38.59 -12.28 11.17
N THR A 141 -37.48 -12.25 11.89
CA THR A 141 -37.54 -12.14 13.35
C THR A 141 -37.80 -10.66 13.67
N ARG A 142 -39.04 -10.35 14.07
CA ARG A 142 -39.24 -9.30 15.09
C ARG A 142 -38.36 -9.73 16.25
N GLN A 143 -37.21 -9.09 16.45
CA GLN A 143 -36.43 -9.26 17.65
C GLN A 143 -37.25 -8.67 18.81
N GLU A 144 -37.85 -9.55 19.61
CA GLU A 144 -37.96 -9.28 21.03
C GLU A 144 -36.52 -9.05 21.54
N LEU A 145 -36.34 -7.94 22.26
CA LEU A 145 -35.04 -7.57 22.83
C LEU A 145 -34.51 -8.72 23.69
N PRO A 146 -33.23 -9.12 23.54
CA PRO A 146 -32.67 -10.19 24.33
C PRO A 146 -32.57 -9.74 25.79
N THR A 147 -33.46 -10.28 26.63
CA THR A 147 -33.24 -10.28 28.08
C THR A 147 -32.25 -11.39 28.41
N ARG A 148 -31.03 -10.97 28.77
CA ARG A 148 -29.96 -11.66 29.54
C ARG A 148 -28.61 -11.75 28.81
N GLU A 149 -27.76 -10.78 29.12
CA GLU A 149 -26.31 -10.80 29.47
C GLU A 149 -25.34 -11.95 29.09
N SER A 150 -25.66 -12.97 28.28
CA SER A 150 -24.72 -14.09 28.02
C SER A 150 -24.33 -14.39 26.57
N ASP A 151 -24.75 -13.60 25.57
CA ASP A 151 -24.36 -13.77 24.14
C ASP A 151 -23.36 -12.71 23.62
N VAL A 152 -22.59 -12.06 24.50
CA VAL A 152 -21.63 -10.98 24.13
C VAL A 152 -20.32 -11.52 23.51
N ALA A 153 -20.30 -12.78 23.05
CA ALA A 153 -19.10 -13.37 22.47
C ALA A 153 -19.00 -13.05 20.95
N ASP A 154 -17.99 -12.25 20.62
CA ASP A 154 -17.42 -11.94 19.29
C ASP A 154 -18.20 -11.00 18.35
N GLU A 155 -18.39 -9.75 18.79
CA GLU A 155 -18.59 -8.64 17.86
C GLU A 155 -17.21 -8.05 17.43
N PRO A 156 -16.81 -8.15 16.14
CA PRO A 156 -15.43 -7.81 15.72
C PRO A 156 -15.15 -6.30 15.63
N ALA A 157 -16.17 -5.45 15.66
CA ALA A 157 -15.98 -4.01 15.80
C ALA A 157 -16.27 -3.57 17.24
N ARG A 158 -15.52 -2.61 17.76
CA ARG A 158 -15.70 -2.12 19.14
C ARG A 158 -16.57 -0.89 19.12
N VAL A 159 -17.65 -0.88 19.89
CA VAL A 159 -18.49 0.31 20.10
C VAL A 159 -17.96 1.09 21.29
N GLU A 160 -17.49 2.30 21.04
CA GLU A 160 -16.87 3.16 22.03
C GLU A 160 -17.55 4.53 22.08
N LYS A 161 -17.56 5.13 23.27
CA LYS A 161 -17.89 6.55 23.40
C LYS A 161 -16.61 7.35 23.04
N PRO A 162 -16.67 8.28 22.07
CA PRO A 162 -15.49 9.07 21.71
C PRO A 162 -15.00 9.87 22.92
N ARG A 163 -13.68 9.84 23.17
CA ARG A 163 -13.06 10.55 24.30
C ARG A 163 -12.53 11.91 23.91
N LYS A 164 -12.44 12.18 22.61
CA LYS A 164 -11.84 13.38 22.03
C LYS A 164 -12.84 14.09 21.13
N THR A 165 -12.65 15.39 21.02
CA THR A 165 -13.30 16.31 20.09
C THR A 165 -12.24 17.04 19.28
N PHE A 166 -12.63 17.91 18.33
CA PHE A 166 -11.63 18.71 17.61
C PHE A 166 -10.87 19.71 18.49
N ALA A 167 -11.36 20.01 19.69
CA ALA A 167 -10.65 20.84 20.67
C ALA A 167 -9.41 20.12 21.24
N ASP A 168 -9.44 18.79 21.33
CA ASP A 168 -8.36 17.97 21.89
C ASP A 168 -7.21 17.70 20.91
N ILE A 169 -7.38 18.09 19.64
CA ILE A 169 -6.34 18.06 18.62
C ILE A 169 -5.77 19.47 18.49
N HIS A 170 -4.46 19.66 18.62
CA HIS A 170 -3.87 20.99 18.41
C HIS A 170 -3.82 21.35 16.92
N GLY A 171 -4.02 22.64 16.59
CA GLY A 171 -3.86 23.21 15.24
C GLY A 171 -4.69 22.52 14.15
N ASN A 172 -4.14 22.48 12.93
CA ASN A 172 -4.72 21.88 11.72
C ASN A 172 -6.18 22.32 11.45
N ALA A 173 -6.45 23.61 11.61
CA ALA A 173 -7.80 24.16 11.54
C ALA A 173 -8.50 23.87 10.19
N GLU A 174 -7.76 24.00 9.09
CA GLU A 174 -8.29 23.72 7.75
C GLU A 174 -8.65 22.23 7.58
N THR A 175 -7.80 21.31 8.02
CA THR A 175 -8.07 19.86 7.97
C THR A 175 -9.31 19.50 8.79
N LYS A 176 -9.47 20.08 9.98
CA LYS A 176 -10.67 19.88 10.82
C LYS A 176 -11.93 20.41 10.12
N ALA A 177 -11.86 21.60 9.53
CA ALA A 177 -12.98 22.18 8.80
C ALA A 177 -13.36 21.34 7.57
N ARG A 178 -12.37 20.87 6.79
CA ARG A 178 -12.59 19.96 5.65
C ARG A 178 -13.22 18.65 6.08
N LEU A 179 -12.74 18.05 7.17
CA LEU A 179 -13.29 16.80 7.71
C LEU A 179 -14.73 16.99 8.21
N LYS A 180 -15.02 18.10 8.89
CA LYS A 180 -16.37 18.46 9.34
C LYS A 180 -17.31 18.66 8.15
N ALA A 181 -16.89 19.44 7.15
CA ALA A 181 -17.68 19.66 5.94
C ALA A 181 -17.94 18.35 5.17
N ALA A 182 -16.95 17.46 5.11
CA ALA A 182 -17.11 16.13 4.53
C ALA A 182 -18.18 15.32 5.27
N ALA A 183 -18.13 15.30 6.61
CA ALA A 183 -19.15 14.62 7.42
C ALA A 183 -20.55 15.24 7.25
N ASP A 184 -20.65 16.57 7.15
CA ASP A 184 -21.93 17.25 6.95
C ASP A 184 -22.56 16.91 5.60
N VAL A 185 -21.75 16.72 4.54
CA VAL A 185 -22.23 16.22 3.24
C VAL A 185 -22.84 14.82 3.37
N VAL A 186 -22.18 13.93 4.12
CA VAL A 186 -22.67 12.56 4.37
C VAL A 186 -23.98 12.58 5.16
N VAL A 187 -24.05 13.39 6.22
CA VAL A 187 -25.25 13.53 7.06
C VAL A 187 -26.43 14.11 6.27
N ALA A 188 -26.17 15.13 5.43
CA ALA A 188 -27.18 15.77 4.60
C ALA A 188 -27.66 14.89 3.44
N ARG A 189 -26.94 13.78 3.13
CA ARG A 189 -27.23 12.85 2.02
C ARG A 189 -27.36 13.53 0.66
N ARG A 190 -26.60 14.61 0.40
CA ARG A 190 -26.66 15.38 -0.85
C ARG A 190 -25.67 14.84 -1.89
N GLY A 191 -26.18 14.36 -3.03
CA GLY A 191 -25.40 14.02 -4.23
C GLY A 191 -25.87 14.77 -5.47
N THR A 192 -25.03 14.83 -6.49
CA THR A 192 -25.27 15.54 -7.77
C THR A 192 -26.49 15.03 -8.53
N ASN A 193 -26.85 13.75 -8.34
CA ASN A 193 -28.01 13.10 -8.96
C ASN A 193 -29.09 12.67 -7.93
N GLY A 194 -29.07 13.20 -6.70
CA GLY A 194 -29.99 12.79 -5.64
C GLY A 194 -29.58 11.52 -4.86
N GLU A 195 -28.39 10.97 -5.12
CA GLU A 195 -27.84 9.83 -4.37
C GLU A 195 -27.13 10.28 -3.08
N ALA A 196 -27.25 9.48 -2.01
CA ALA A 196 -26.56 9.75 -0.76
C ALA A 196 -25.04 9.56 -0.92
N ARG A 197 -24.24 10.59 -0.63
CA ARG A 197 -22.77 10.48 -0.57
C ARG A 197 -22.34 9.90 0.78
N ASN A 198 -21.38 8.98 0.79
CA ASN A 198 -20.79 8.41 2.00
C ASN A 198 -19.33 8.02 1.74
N GLY A 199 -18.61 7.67 2.81
CA GLY A 199 -17.22 7.24 2.74
C GLY A 199 -16.27 8.43 2.70
N ILE A 200 -15.68 8.69 3.86
CA ILE A 200 -14.58 9.64 4.03
C ILE A 200 -13.28 8.83 4.11
N LEU A 201 -12.36 9.06 3.19
CA LEU A 201 -11.03 8.46 3.21
C LEU A 201 -10.02 9.47 3.77
N LEU A 202 -9.47 9.15 4.94
CA LEU A 202 -8.35 9.85 5.55
C LEU A 202 -7.04 9.29 5.00
N HIS A 203 -6.21 10.12 4.37
CA HIS A 203 -4.90 9.72 3.87
C HIS A 203 -3.80 10.65 4.37
N GLY A 204 -2.53 10.33 4.07
CA GLY A 204 -1.37 11.13 4.46
C GLY A 204 -0.28 10.29 5.12
N LEU A 205 0.78 10.94 5.60
CA LEU A 205 1.94 10.24 6.18
C LEU A 205 1.59 9.50 7.47
N PRO A 206 2.28 8.39 7.78
CA PRO A 206 2.04 7.63 9.00
C PRO A 206 2.30 8.46 10.25
N ARG A 207 1.67 8.06 11.37
CA ARG A 207 1.89 8.62 12.72
C ARG A 207 1.49 10.10 12.91
N ASN A 208 0.63 10.63 12.04
CA ASN A 208 0.02 11.97 12.18
C ASN A 208 -1.36 11.97 12.88
N GLY A 209 -1.79 10.84 13.43
CA GLY A 209 -3.01 10.78 14.22
C GLY A 209 -4.31 10.64 13.42
N LYS A 210 -4.31 9.96 12.26
CA LYS A 210 -5.54 9.68 11.48
C LYS A 210 -6.67 9.11 12.34
N THR A 211 -6.34 8.11 13.16
CA THR A 211 -7.22 7.55 14.18
C THR A 211 -7.78 8.61 15.14
N ALA A 212 -6.93 9.52 15.64
CA ALA A 212 -7.35 10.57 16.56
C ALA A 212 -8.30 11.57 15.88
N PHE A 213 -8.08 11.90 14.60
CA PHE A 213 -8.99 12.72 13.81
C PHE A 213 -10.36 12.06 13.61
N ALA A 214 -10.40 10.75 13.35
CA ALA A 214 -11.67 10.01 13.23
C ALA A 214 -12.44 9.96 14.55
N GLU A 215 -11.75 9.71 15.68
CA GLU A 215 -12.36 9.75 17.01
C GLU A 215 -12.86 11.15 17.37
N ALA A 216 -12.05 12.18 17.10
CA ALA A 216 -12.42 13.57 17.33
C ALA A 216 -13.63 14.01 16.50
N LEU A 217 -13.74 13.54 15.25
CA LEU A 217 -14.94 13.77 14.43
C LEU A 217 -16.18 13.13 15.07
N ALA A 218 -16.08 11.90 15.57
CA ALA A 218 -17.20 11.26 16.26
C ALA A 218 -17.63 12.04 17.51
N GLY A 219 -16.67 12.51 18.30
CA GLY A 219 -16.93 13.37 19.46
C GLY A 219 -17.55 14.71 19.10
N GLU A 220 -17.05 15.38 18.06
CA GLU A 220 -17.60 16.64 17.54
C GLU A 220 -19.06 16.49 17.08
N LEU A 221 -19.40 15.34 16.48
CA LEU A 221 -20.76 15.03 16.05
C LEU A 221 -21.64 14.51 17.20
N GLY A 222 -21.07 14.23 18.37
CA GLY A 222 -21.77 13.59 19.49
C GLY A 222 -22.26 12.17 19.17
N LEU A 223 -21.60 11.48 18.24
CA LEU A 223 -21.99 10.14 17.78
C LEU A 223 -21.09 9.05 18.39
N PRO A 224 -21.62 7.84 18.67
CA PRO A 224 -20.80 6.68 19.00
C PRO A 224 -19.76 6.38 17.92
N LEU A 225 -18.59 5.91 18.33
CA LEU A 225 -17.53 5.44 17.43
C LEU A 225 -17.56 3.92 17.39
N VAL A 226 -17.81 3.35 16.22
CA VAL A 226 -17.64 1.91 15.96
C VAL A 226 -16.31 1.74 15.25
N ARG A 227 -15.39 0.96 15.81
CA ARG A 227 -14.02 0.82 15.26
C ARG A 227 -13.73 -0.61 14.79
N LEU A 228 -13.11 -0.71 13.62
CA LEU A 228 -12.54 -1.94 13.06
C LEU A 228 -11.07 -1.72 12.75
N SER A 229 -10.18 -2.58 13.25
CA SER A 229 -8.78 -2.65 12.84
C SER A 229 -8.47 -4.00 12.19
N TYR A 230 -7.40 -4.07 11.40
CA TYR A 230 -6.95 -5.33 10.81
C TYR A 230 -6.59 -6.38 11.88
N ALA A 231 -6.03 -5.94 13.02
CA ALA A 231 -5.71 -6.82 14.14
C ALA A 231 -6.96 -7.55 14.67
N ASP A 232 -8.10 -6.86 14.78
CA ASP A 232 -9.36 -7.46 15.26
C ASP A 232 -9.87 -8.56 14.31
N VAL A 233 -9.56 -8.48 13.02
CA VAL A 233 -9.96 -9.48 12.01
C VAL A 233 -8.96 -10.64 11.91
N ALA A 234 -7.66 -10.36 12.12
CA ALA A 234 -6.58 -11.32 11.92
C ALA A 234 -6.40 -12.31 13.08
N SER A 235 -6.65 -11.91 14.33
CA SER A 235 -6.35 -12.75 15.51
C SER A 235 -7.43 -13.79 15.83
N GLU A 236 -8.69 -13.55 15.49
CA GLU A 236 -9.82 -14.37 15.98
C GLU A 236 -10.42 -15.31 14.91
N TRP A 237 -10.08 -15.12 13.62
CA TRP A 237 -10.83 -15.73 12.51
C TRP A 237 -9.92 -16.30 11.41
N VAL A 238 -9.09 -17.29 11.74
CA VAL A 238 -8.31 -18.04 10.74
C VAL A 238 -9.27 -18.70 9.73
N GLY A 239 -9.28 -18.21 8.49
CA GLY A 239 -10.13 -18.70 7.38
C GLY A 239 -11.55 -18.12 7.30
N LYS A 240 -11.85 -17.04 8.04
CA LYS A 240 -13.18 -16.37 8.05
C LYS A 240 -13.11 -14.84 7.99
N LYS A 241 -12.06 -14.25 7.43
CA LYS A 241 -11.87 -12.78 7.37
C LYS A 241 -13.09 -12.04 6.80
N THR A 242 -13.67 -12.56 5.72
CA THR A 242 -14.87 -11.99 5.07
C THR A 242 -16.10 -11.98 5.97
N ALA A 243 -16.27 -13.00 6.83
CA ALA A 243 -17.40 -13.08 7.75
C ALA A 243 -17.26 -12.03 8.87
N ALA A 244 -16.06 -11.86 9.41
CA ALA A 244 -15.76 -10.85 10.43
C ALA A 244 -16.03 -9.43 9.91
N VAL A 245 -15.58 -9.10 8.69
CA VAL A 245 -15.88 -7.80 8.07
C VAL A 245 -17.39 -7.60 7.88
N ARG A 246 -18.12 -8.62 7.40
CA ARG A 246 -19.60 -8.53 7.30
C ARG A 246 -20.27 -8.29 8.65
N ALA A 247 -19.80 -8.97 9.70
CA ALA A 247 -20.31 -8.79 11.05
C ALA A 247 -20.04 -7.38 11.60
N ALA A 248 -18.85 -6.83 11.36
CA ALA A 248 -18.50 -5.46 11.73
C ALA A 248 -19.42 -4.42 11.06
N PHE A 249 -19.69 -4.56 9.75
CA PHE A 249 -20.64 -3.69 9.05
C PHE A 249 -22.06 -3.82 9.60
N ALA A 250 -22.51 -5.05 9.89
CA ALA A 250 -23.83 -5.28 10.48
C ALA A 250 -23.95 -4.62 11.87
N GLN A 251 -22.89 -4.68 12.67
CA GLN A 251 -22.82 -4.04 13.99
C GLN A 251 -22.84 -2.51 13.89
N ALA A 252 -22.10 -1.93 12.93
CA ALA A 252 -22.17 -0.49 12.67
C ALA A 252 -23.61 -0.06 12.31
N VAL A 253 -24.31 -0.84 11.49
CA VAL A 253 -25.72 -0.59 11.14
C VAL A 253 -26.64 -0.71 12.35
N ARG A 254 -26.44 -1.68 13.25
CA ARG A 254 -27.19 -1.79 14.51
C ARG A 254 -26.95 -0.59 15.44
N SER A 255 -25.76 -0.01 15.39
CA SER A 255 -25.33 1.10 16.24
C SER A 255 -25.68 2.49 15.70
N GLN A 256 -26.45 2.58 14.60
CA GLN A 256 -26.79 3.85 13.97
C GLN A 256 -27.68 4.74 14.88
N PRO A 257 -27.50 6.07 14.90
CA PRO A 257 -26.51 6.84 14.16
C PRO A 257 -25.10 6.76 14.78
N CYS A 258 -24.08 6.50 13.95
CA CYS A 258 -22.69 6.36 14.43
C CYS A 258 -21.66 6.77 13.37
N VAL A 259 -20.42 6.94 13.83
CA VAL A 259 -19.23 6.97 12.97
C VAL A 259 -18.63 5.57 12.95
N PHE A 260 -18.52 4.96 11.77
CA PHE A 260 -17.84 3.67 11.60
C PHE A 260 -16.45 3.90 11.03
N PHE A 261 -15.42 3.68 11.86
CA PHE A 261 -14.04 3.91 11.53
C PHE A 261 -13.28 2.62 11.23
N ILE A 262 -12.68 2.54 10.04
CA ILE A 262 -11.84 1.44 9.61
C ILE A 262 -10.40 1.93 9.50
N ASP A 263 -9.52 1.42 10.37
CA ASP A 263 -8.09 1.77 10.35
C ASP A 263 -7.32 0.84 9.40
N GLU A 264 -6.26 1.35 8.78
CA GLU A 264 -5.40 0.61 7.85
C GLU A 264 -6.20 -0.13 6.75
N VAL A 265 -7.11 0.60 6.09
CA VAL A 265 -8.03 0.03 5.10
C VAL A 265 -7.29 -0.59 3.90
N ASP A 266 -6.04 -0.18 3.66
CA ASP A 266 -5.14 -0.77 2.67
C ASP A 266 -4.86 -2.25 2.91
N SER A 267 -4.83 -2.70 4.17
CA SER A 267 -4.69 -4.12 4.52
C SER A 267 -5.92 -4.97 4.12
N PHE A 268 -7.05 -4.32 3.83
CA PHE A 268 -8.27 -4.98 3.37
C PHE A 268 -8.54 -4.80 1.87
N LEU A 269 -7.90 -3.80 1.23
CA LEU A 269 -8.19 -3.33 -0.12
C LEU A 269 -6.94 -3.23 -1.00
N GLU A 270 -6.05 -4.21 -0.91
CA GLU A 270 -4.82 -4.26 -1.72
C GLU A 270 -5.13 -4.33 -3.23
N ALA A 271 -4.34 -3.60 -4.04
CA ALA A 271 -4.49 -3.57 -5.49
C ALA A 271 -4.31 -4.96 -6.14
N ARG A 272 -5.20 -5.28 -7.09
CA ARG A 272 -5.34 -6.61 -7.71
C ARG A 272 -4.15 -7.07 -8.56
N ASP A 273 -3.22 -6.16 -8.88
CA ASP A 273 -2.17 -6.33 -9.89
C ASP A 273 -0.76 -6.58 -9.33
N ALA A 274 -0.61 -6.74 -8.01
CA ALA A 274 0.67 -7.07 -7.39
C ALA A 274 1.03 -8.57 -7.54
N GLY A 275 1.15 -9.05 -8.79
CA GLY A 275 2.06 -10.11 -9.27
C GLY A 275 2.19 -11.48 -8.57
N GLY A 276 1.47 -11.75 -7.49
CA GLY A 276 1.45 -13.03 -6.78
C GLY A 276 0.11 -13.72 -6.96
N ALA A 277 0.09 -15.04 -6.83
CA ALA A 277 -1.14 -15.79 -6.68
C ALA A 277 -1.87 -15.36 -5.39
N GLY A 278 -2.58 -14.23 -5.44
CA GLY A 278 -3.44 -13.79 -4.36
C GLY A 278 -4.44 -14.90 -4.05
N VAL A 279 -4.52 -15.30 -2.79
CA VAL A 279 -5.41 -16.36 -2.34
C VAL A 279 -6.83 -15.94 -2.71
N LYS A 280 -7.66 -16.85 -3.24
CA LYS A 280 -9.05 -16.57 -3.60
C LYS A 280 -9.81 -15.80 -2.50
N GLU A 281 -9.48 -16.11 -1.25
CA GLU A 281 -10.01 -15.45 -0.04
C GLU A 281 -9.78 -13.94 -0.01
N ASP A 282 -8.62 -13.43 -0.45
CA ASP A 282 -8.30 -12.00 -0.45
C ASP A 282 -9.14 -11.25 -1.49
N ARG A 283 -9.36 -11.86 -2.67
CA ARG A 283 -10.25 -11.30 -3.70
C ARG A 283 -11.71 -11.27 -3.24
N ASP A 284 -12.15 -12.33 -2.56
CA ASP A 284 -13.49 -12.43 -2.01
C ASP A 284 -13.72 -11.38 -0.90
N LEU A 285 -12.69 -11.12 -0.07
CA LEU A 285 -12.70 -10.06 0.94
C LEU A 285 -12.83 -8.67 0.33
N VAL A 286 -12.00 -8.34 -0.67
CA VAL A 286 -12.07 -7.06 -1.38
C VAL A 286 -13.46 -6.85 -1.99
N ASN A 287 -14.00 -7.84 -2.72
CA ASN A 287 -15.32 -7.75 -3.33
C ASN A 287 -16.45 -7.58 -2.29
N ALA A 288 -16.37 -8.31 -1.18
CA ALA A 288 -17.31 -8.15 -0.07
C ALA A 288 -17.25 -6.74 0.50
N MET A 289 -16.03 -6.21 0.73
CA MET A 289 -15.81 -4.87 1.26
C MET A 289 -16.41 -3.79 0.35
N LEU A 290 -16.15 -3.85 -0.97
CA LEU A 290 -16.70 -2.91 -1.94
C LEU A 290 -18.23 -2.91 -1.97
N THR A 291 -18.84 -4.09 -1.82
CA THR A 291 -20.29 -4.25 -1.76
C THR A 291 -20.85 -3.61 -0.48
N LEU A 292 -20.26 -3.95 0.67
CA LEU A 292 -20.67 -3.45 1.98
C LEU A 292 -20.55 -1.91 2.08
N MET A 293 -19.50 -1.33 1.50
CA MET A 293 -19.33 0.13 1.42
C MET A 293 -20.41 0.81 0.60
N THR A 294 -20.93 0.14 -0.43
CA THR A 294 -22.01 0.69 -1.25
C THR A 294 -23.35 0.58 -0.50
N ASP A 295 -23.58 -0.54 0.18
CA ASP A 295 -24.81 -0.79 0.93
C ASP A 295 -24.94 0.11 2.16
N ILE A 296 -23.83 0.38 2.88
CA ILE A 296 -23.84 1.19 4.11
C ILE A 296 -24.35 2.62 3.90
N ARG A 297 -24.32 3.13 2.65
CA ARG A 297 -24.84 4.46 2.24
C ARG A 297 -26.33 4.63 2.55
N ARG A 298 -27.10 3.53 2.62
CA ARG A 298 -28.55 3.57 2.92
C ARG A 298 -28.82 3.84 4.40
N HIS A 299 -27.86 3.58 5.27
CA HIS A 299 -27.98 3.65 6.72
C HIS A 299 -27.56 5.02 7.27
N ARG A 300 -27.80 5.27 8.56
CA ARG A 300 -27.34 6.50 9.24
C ARG A 300 -25.94 6.29 9.83
N VAL A 301 -25.02 5.79 9.01
CA VAL A 301 -23.64 5.50 9.41
C VAL A 301 -22.70 6.35 8.58
N ILE A 302 -21.82 7.09 9.23
CA ILE A 302 -20.75 7.85 8.58
C ILE A 302 -19.55 6.91 8.47
N LEU A 303 -19.28 6.41 7.27
CA LEU A 303 -18.12 5.55 7.02
C LEU A 303 -16.87 6.42 6.92
N VAL A 304 -15.89 6.16 7.77
CA VAL A 304 -14.57 6.79 7.74
C VAL A 304 -13.52 5.70 7.65
N ALA A 305 -12.57 5.81 6.74
CA ALA A 305 -11.46 4.88 6.64
C ALA A 305 -10.12 5.63 6.64
N ALA A 306 -9.08 5.03 7.17
CA ALA A 306 -7.73 5.58 7.13
C ALA A 306 -6.76 4.70 6.35
N THR A 307 -5.89 5.31 5.55
CA THR A 307 -4.77 4.64 4.89
C THR A 307 -3.51 5.50 4.95
N ASN A 308 -2.35 4.87 4.99
CA ASN A 308 -1.07 5.59 4.81
C ASN A 308 -0.67 5.67 3.32
N PHE A 309 -1.25 4.84 2.48
CA PHE A 309 -0.85 4.69 1.08
C PHE A 309 -2.10 4.64 0.19
N ILE A 310 -2.65 5.82 -0.12
CA ILE A 310 -3.79 5.92 -1.04
C ILE A 310 -3.50 5.24 -2.39
N ASP A 311 -2.25 5.30 -2.84
CA ASP A 311 -1.77 4.68 -4.07
C ASP A 311 -1.77 3.15 -4.11
N ARG A 312 -1.83 2.49 -2.94
CA ARG A 312 -1.90 1.02 -2.83
C ARG A 312 -3.32 0.49 -2.90
N LEU A 313 -4.31 1.37 -2.73
CA LEU A 313 -5.71 0.98 -2.79
C LEU A 313 -6.11 0.71 -4.23
N ASP A 314 -6.92 -0.32 -4.43
CA ASP A 314 -7.52 -0.63 -5.72
C ASP A 314 -8.29 0.60 -6.28
N ALA A 315 -8.08 0.93 -7.56
CA ALA A 315 -8.67 2.11 -8.17
C ALA A 315 -10.20 2.12 -8.08
N ALA A 316 -10.83 0.94 -8.10
CA ALA A 316 -12.26 0.85 -7.93
C ALA A 316 -12.66 1.27 -6.51
N SER A 317 -11.87 0.96 -5.47
CA SER A 317 -12.16 1.34 -4.08
C SER A 317 -12.23 2.86 -3.86
N ILE A 318 -11.49 3.62 -4.67
CA ILE A 318 -11.35 5.07 -4.58
C ILE A 318 -12.36 5.81 -5.51
N GLY A 319 -13.10 5.07 -6.33
CA GLY A 319 -14.09 5.62 -7.26
C GLY A 319 -15.35 6.19 -6.58
N GLU A 320 -16.13 6.92 -7.37
CA GLU A 320 -17.44 7.44 -6.94
C GLU A 320 -18.36 6.31 -6.46
N GLY A 321 -19.10 6.57 -5.39
CA GLY A 321 -20.01 5.60 -4.77
C GLY A 321 -19.42 4.84 -3.59
N ARG A 322 -18.13 5.04 -3.27
CA ARG A 322 -17.41 4.34 -2.19
C ARG A 322 -16.76 5.33 -1.24
N PHE A 323 -15.55 5.81 -1.55
CA PHE A 323 -14.92 6.91 -0.83
C PHE A 323 -15.13 8.22 -1.60
N ASP A 324 -16.34 8.77 -1.47
CA ASP A 324 -16.74 9.98 -2.19
C ASP A 324 -15.93 11.23 -1.80
N LEU A 325 -15.36 11.21 -0.60
CA LEU A 325 -14.69 12.35 0.03
C LEU A 325 -13.30 11.93 0.51
N LYS A 326 -12.28 12.68 0.12
CA LYS A 326 -10.87 12.41 0.48
C LYS A 326 -10.34 13.58 1.28
N VAL A 327 -9.80 13.28 2.46
CA VAL A 327 -9.23 14.29 3.36
C VAL A 327 -7.80 13.90 3.66
N ASP A 328 -6.87 14.77 3.25
CA ASP A 328 -5.47 14.64 3.63
C ASP A 328 -5.30 15.03 5.10
N ILE A 329 -4.60 14.18 5.86
CA ILE A 329 -4.14 14.43 7.22
C ILE A 329 -2.64 14.78 7.13
N PRO A 330 -2.31 16.08 7.04
CA PRO A 330 -0.93 16.52 6.91
C PRO A 330 -0.17 16.35 8.22
N PRO A 331 1.17 16.47 8.20
CA PRO A 331 1.93 16.74 9.40
C PRO A 331 1.36 17.94 10.17
N PRO A 332 1.50 17.99 11.50
CA PRO A 332 1.03 19.09 12.34
C PRO A 332 1.56 20.45 11.84
N ASP A 333 0.66 21.43 11.68
CA ASP A 333 0.98 22.83 11.42
C ASP A 333 1.68 23.51 12.62
N LEU A 334 2.13 24.76 12.48
CA LEU A 334 2.89 25.44 13.53
C LEU A 334 2.12 25.51 14.87
N PRO A 335 0.83 25.93 14.91
CA PRO A 335 0.03 25.86 16.13
C PRO A 335 -0.05 24.45 16.73
N ALA A 336 -0.23 23.42 15.90
CA ALA A 336 -0.26 22.04 16.35
C ALA A 336 1.07 21.61 16.99
N ARG A 337 2.20 21.93 16.35
CA ARG A 337 3.54 21.59 16.86
C ARG A 337 3.84 22.27 18.21
N ILE A 338 3.46 23.53 18.37
CA ILE A 338 3.59 24.25 19.65
C ILE A 338 2.74 23.56 20.74
N GLY A 339 1.47 23.26 20.43
CA GLY A 339 0.58 22.57 21.37
C GLY A 339 1.11 21.19 21.78
N LEU A 340 1.53 20.39 20.81
CA LEU A 340 2.11 19.06 21.04
C LEU A 340 3.40 19.12 21.86
N LEU A 341 4.26 20.10 21.62
CA LEU A 341 5.47 20.32 22.42
C LEU A 341 5.12 20.63 23.87
N LYS A 342 4.19 21.57 24.10
CA LYS A 342 3.75 21.93 25.46
C LYS A 342 3.13 20.73 26.18
N GLN A 343 2.19 20.05 25.52
CA GLN A 343 1.57 18.83 26.03
C GLN A 343 2.61 17.74 26.37
N GLY A 344 3.57 17.50 25.48
CA GLY A 344 4.63 16.52 25.67
C GLY A 344 5.58 16.90 26.81
N LEU A 345 5.93 18.18 26.94
CA LEU A 345 6.74 18.68 28.05
C LEU A 345 6.02 18.52 29.40
N ASP A 346 4.73 18.85 29.46
CA ASP A 346 3.93 18.71 30.69
C ASP A 346 3.82 17.22 31.11
N SER A 347 3.64 16.33 30.13
CA SER A 347 3.43 14.89 30.39
C SER A 347 4.73 14.15 30.67
N ASN A 348 5.77 14.39 29.87
CA ASN A 348 6.99 13.58 29.84
C ASN A 348 8.16 14.24 30.58
N ALA A 349 8.16 15.58 30.65
CA ALA A 349 9.22 16.37 31.27
C ALA A 349 8.73 17.32 32.39
N PRO A 350 7.83 16.89 33.32
CA PRO A 350 7.27 17.80 34.33
C PRO A 350 8.33 18.53 35.17
N GLY A 351 8.25 19.86 35.25
CA GLY A 351 9.19 20.69 36.01
C GLY A 351 10.49 21.04 35.26
N ILE A 352 10.66 20.63 34.01
CA ILE A 352 11.65 21.22 33.11
C ILE A 352 11.10 22.57 32.62
N VAL A 353 11.91 23.63 32.75
CA VAL A 353 11.57 24.99 32.33
C VAL A 353 12.09 25.22 30.91
N VAL A 354 11.21 25.66 30.02
CA VAL A 354 11.54 25.99 28.63
C VAL A 354 10.93 27.36 28.31
N SER A 355 11.70 28.26 27.68
CA SER A 355 11.14 29.56 27.28
C SER A 355 10.17 29.40 26.10
N GLU A 356 9.14 30.25 26.04
CA GLU A 356 8.19 30.27 24.92
C GLU A 356 8.91 30.45 23.58
N GLU A 357 9.94 31.30 23.54
CA GLU A 357 10.79 31.51 22.37
C GLU A 357 11.47 30.20 21.93
N THR A 358 11.97 29.39 22.87
CA THR A 358 12.60 28.10 22.54
C THR A 358 11.57 27.14 21.95
N VAL A 359 10.37 27.05 22.54
CA VAL A 359 9.28 26.21 22.01
C VAL A 359 8.92 26.64 20.59
N GLN A 360 8.78 27.94 20.32
CA GLN A 360 8.46 28.46 18.99
C GLN A 360 9.57 28.13 17.98
N ARG A 361 10.84 28.29 18.35
CA ARG A 361 11.98 28.00 17.47
C ARG A 361 12.10 26.51 17.16
N VAL A 362 11.91 25.64 18.15
CA VAL A 362 11.87 24.18 17.95
C VAL A 362 10.68 23.80 17.06
N ALA A 363 9.49 24.34 17.33
CA ALA A 363 8.29 24.08 16.53
C ALA A 363 8.46 24.55 15.07
N ALA A 364 9.05 25.72 14.83
CA ALA A 364 9.31 26.21 13.48
C ALA A 364 10.22 25.26 12.69
N ARG A 365 11.29 24.77 13.32
CA ARG A 365 12.25 23.85 12.69
C ARG A 365 11.68 22.48 12.37
N TRP A 366 10.78 21.99 13.22
CA TRP A 366 10.18 20.66 13.08
C TRP A 366 8.97 20.61 12.14
N ASN A 367 8.81 21.61 11.27
CA ASN A 367 7.84 21.54 10.17
C ASN A 367 8.00 20.23 9.38
N GLY A 368 6.90 19.51 9.12
CA GLY A 368 6.91 18.20 8.46
C GLY A 368 7.16 16.98 9.38
N TYR A 369 7.54 17.16 10.65
CA TYR A 369 7.62 16.02 11.59
C TYR A 369 6.25 15.52 12.00
N SER A 370 6.16 14.21 12.20
CA SER A 370 4.93 13.58 12.68
C SER A 370 4.67 13.84 14.16
N VAL A 371 3.41 13.71 14.57
CA VAL A 371 2.99 13.82 15.98
C VAL A 371 3.82 12.89 16.86
N LYS A 372 3.97 11.62 16.47
CA LYS A 372 4.78 10.64 17.22
C LYS A 372 6.23 11.08 17.35
N ARG A 373 6.81 11.67 16.30
CA ARG A 373 8.21 12.15 16.33
C ARG A 373 8.37 13.27 17.35
N ILE A 374 7.49 14.25 17.35
CA ILE A 374 7.56 15.41 18.27
C ILE A 374 7.46 14.93 19.72
N LEU A 375 6.48 14.06 20.02
CA LEU A 375 6.29 13.53 21.37
C LEU A 375 7.49 12.68 21.83
N ALA A 376 8.03 11.82 20.97
CA ALA A 376 9.22 11.03 21.29
C ALA A 376 10.42 11.91 21.69
N VAL A 377 10.60 13.09 21.08
CA VAL A 377 11.68 14.00 21.52
C VAL A 377 11.44 14.54 22.93
N THR A 378 10.19 14.81 23.29
CA THR A 378 9.86 15.24 24.66
C THR A 378 10.06 14.11 25.70
N GLU A 379 9.88 12.85 25.30
CA GLU A 379 10.17 11.67 26.12
C GLU A 379 11.69 11.54 26.38
N GLU A 380 12.51 11.74 25.34
CA GLU A 380 13.98 11.66 25.44
C GLU A 380 14.64 12.88 26.10
N LEU A 381 13.95 14.02 26.17
CA LEU A 381 14.53 15.29 26.61
C LEU A 381 15.17 15.19 28.01
N ARG A 382 14.53 14.49 28.95
CA ARG A 382 15.08 14.32 30.30
C ARG A 382 16.41 13.58 30.33
N GLY A 383 16.56 12.55 29.48
CA GLY A 383 17.78 11.77 29.39
C GLY A 383 18.96 12.62 28.94
N VAL A 384 18.72 13.53 27.99
CA VAL A 384 19.75 14.43 27.45
C VAL A 384 20.13 15.56 28.42
N LEU A 385 19.18 16.04 29.22
CA LEU A 385 19.41 17.15 30.15
C LEU A 385 20.36 16.81 31.30
N ASN A 386 20.60 15.53 31.61
CA ASN A 386 21.57 15.09 32.63
C ASN A 386 21.43 15.85 33.97
N GLY A 387 20.20 16.05 34.45
CA GLY A 387 19.90 16.77 35.70
C GLY A 387 19.69 18.28 35.57
N LYS A 388 19.90 18.87 34.38
CA LYS A 388 19.51 20.26 34.10
C LYS A 388 17.99 20.43 34.23
N ARG A 389 17.56 21.53 34.86
CA ARG A 389 16.14 21.89 35.00
C ARG A 389 15.63 22.83 33.91
N ARG A 390 16.53 23.42 33.12
CA ARG A 390 16.17 24.32 32.02
C ARG A 390 16.64 23.69 30.72
N ALA A 391 15.74 23.58 29.76
CA ALA A 391 16.08 23.10 28.42
C ALA A 391 16.25 24.27 27.45
N GLU A 392 17.29 24.19 26.65
CA GLU A 392 17.58 25.11 25.56
C GLU A 392 17.34 24.41 24.20
N PHE A 393 17.35 25.19 23.14
CA PHE A 393 17.14 24.70 21.78
C PHE A 393 18.09 23.53 21.42
N SER A 394 19.36 23.62 21.84
CA SER A 394 20.36 22.57 21.62
C SER A 394 20.02 21.24 22.30
N ASP A 395 19.35 21.26 23.45
CA ASP A 395 18.95 20.04 24.16
C ASP A 395 17.84 19.29 23.40
N PHE A 396 16.90 20.02 22.79
CA PHE A 396 15.90 19.42 21.89
C PHE A 396 16.55 18.81 20.64
N MET A 397 17.56 19.47 20.07
CA MET A 397 18.29 18.90 18.92
C MET A 397 19.08 17.66 19.32
N ALA A 398 19.67 17.63 20.53
CA ALA A 398 20.34 16.45 21.05
C ALA A 398 19.37 15.30 21.33
N ALA A 399 18.20 15.57 21.93
CA ALA A 399 17.15 14.57 22.12
C ALA A 399 16.60 14.04 20.79
N LEU A 400 16.42 14.90 19.80
CA LEU A 400 16.04 14.48 18.44
C LEU A 400 17.07 13.51 17.84
N ARG A 401 18.36 13.76 18.01
CA ARG A 401 19.42 12.84 17.52
C ARG A 401 19.34 11.48 18.18
N VAL A 402 18.99 11.40 19.47
CA VAL A 402 18.75 10.14 20.17
C VAL A 402 17.55 9.41 19.57
N VAL A 403 16.41 10.10 19.41
CA VAL A 403 15.19 9.52 18.80
C VAL A 403 15.42 9.02 17.37
N GLN A 404 16.33 9.66 16.62
CA GLN A 404 16.66 9.21 15.26
C GLN A 404 17.47 7.91 15.24
N GLY A 405 18.19 7.56 16.31
CA GLY A 405 18.82 6.25 16.53
C GLY A 405 20.01 5.90 15.63
N GLN A 406 20.03 6.38 14.38
CA GLN A 406 21.15 6.26 13.44
C GLN A 406 21.23 7.53 12.59
N ARG A 407 22.45 8.05 12.43
CA ARG A 407 22.75 9.06 11.42
C ARG A 407 22.34 8.44 10.08
N GLY A 408 21.41 9.04 9.34
CA GLY A 408 21.15 8.61 7.96
C GLY A 408 22.47 8.46 7.21
N SER A 409 22.56 7.54 6.25
CA SER A 409 23.82 7.13 5.60
C SER A 409 24.74 8.33 5.30
N ILE A 410 25.71 8.57 6.19
CA ILE A 410 26.76 9.55 5.94
C ILE A 410 27.73 8.86 4.99
N PRO A 411 28.10 9.48 3.86
CA PRO A 411 29.04 8.88 2.94
C PRO A 411 30.38 8.55 3.62
N GLU A 412 30.73 7.26 3.65
CA GLU A 412 32.05 6.77 4.07
C GLU A 412 33.03 6.81 2.90
N ASP A 413 34.33 6.80 3.17
CA ASP A 413 35.41 6.75 2.16
C ASP A 413 35.41 7.87 1.09
N VAL A 414 34.82 9.02 1.41
CA VAL A 414 34.82 10.20 0.53
C VAL A 414 36.06 11.07 0.77
N LYS A 415 36.71 11.53 -0.30
CA LYS A 415 37.79 12.53 -0.24
C LYS A 415 37.28 13.81 0.46
N PRO A 416 38.08 14.46 1.33
CA PRO A 416 37.72 15.76 1.89
C PRO A 416 37.40 16.78 0.79
N LEU A 417 36.49 17.72 1.07
CA LEU A 417 36.11 18.76 0.12
C LEU A 417 37.32 19.57 -0.38
N SER A 418 38.29 19.82 0.51
CA SER A 418 39.56 20.50 0.19
C SER A 418 40.40 19.78 -0.86
N ASP A 419 40.31 18.45 -0.94
CA ASP A 419 41.05 17.62 -1.88
C ASP A 419 40.37 17.45 -3.24
N LEU A 420 39.12 17.89 -3.39
CA LEU A 420 38.40 17.82 -4.65
C LEU A 420 38.87 18.93 -5.60
N VAL A 421 39.20 18.56 -6.83
CA VAL A 421 39.66 19.49 -7.85
C VAL A 421 38.47 20.25 -8.43
N MET A 422 38.50 21.58 -8.35
CA MET A 422 37.47 22.47 -8.89
C MET A 422 38.04 23.88 -9.10
N SER A 423 37.33 24.74 -9.82
CA SER A 423 37.72 26.14 -9.98
C SER A 423 37.62 26.90 -8.65
N GLU A 424 38.43 27.95 -8.50
CA GLU A 424 38.43 28.77 -7.29
C GLU A 424 37.07 29.43 -7.03
N ARG A 425 36.36 29.81 -8.11
CA ARG A 425 35.00 30.35 -8.05
C ARG A 425 34.02 29.34 -7.46
N SER A 426 34.02 28.11 -7.95
CA SER A 426 33.10 27.07 -7.48
C SER A 426 33.40 26.67 -6.04
N ARG A 427 34.70 26.63 -5.67
CA ARG A 427 35.11 26.40 -4.28
C ARG A 427 34.56 27.46 -3.33
N ARG A 428 34.74 28.75 -3.65
CA ARG A 428 34.19 29.85 -2.82
C ARG A 428 32.68 29.73 -2.62
N LEU A 429 31.91 29.47 -3.69
CA LEU A 429 30.47 29.30 -3.60
C LEU A 429 30.06 28.09 -2.74
N ILE A 430 30.78 26.97 -2.86
CA ILE A 430 30.52 25.80 -2.02
C ILE A 430 30.85 26.11 -0.55
N ASP A 431 31.98 26.77 -0.26
CA ASP A 431 32.37 27.13 1.10
C ASP A 431 31.32 28.06 1.76
N GLU A 432 30.75 29.00 1.00
CA GLU A 432 29.64 29.86 1.46
C GLU A 432 28.35 29.07 1.76
N ILE A 433 28.03 28.08 0.92
CA ILE A 433 26.89 27.17 1.13
C ILE A 433 27.12 26.32 2.37
N VAL A 434 28.28 25.67 2.48
CA VAL A 434 28.67 24.80 3.60
C VAL A 434 28.69 25.60 4.90
N GLY A 435 29.23 26.81 4.91
CA GLY A 435 29.27 27.69 6.08
C GLY A 435 27.88 27.97 6.65
N ARG A 436 26.88 28.24 5.79
CA ARG A 436 25.48 28.42 6.22
C ARG A 436 24.87 27.13 6.77
N MET A 437 25.22 25.98 6.19
CA MET A 437 24.69 24.67 6.58
C MET A 437 25.37 24.09 7.84
N ALA A 438 26.58 24.52 8.17
CA ALA A 438 27.31 24.05 9.34
C ALA A 438 26.66 24.49 10.66
N ASP A 439 26.16 25.73 10.70
CA ASP A 439 25.36 26.25 11.82
C ASP A 439 24.08 26.93 11.30
N PRO A 440 23.03 26.13 11.00
CA PRO A 440 21.75 26.68 10.53
C PRO A 440 21.09 27.60 11.56
N GLU A 441 21.27 27.33 12.84
CA GLU A 441 20.65 28.12 13.91
C GLU A 441 21.24 29.53 13.95
N HIS A 442 22.57 29.62 13.91
CA HIS A 442 23.27 30.90 13.83
C HIS A 442 22.86 31.65 12.57
N THR A 443 22.86 30.97 11.42
CA THR A 443 22.47 31.58 10.13
C THR A 443 21.08 32.20 10.20
N GLU A 444 20.09 31.45 10.70
CA GLU A 444 18.70 31.92 10.81
C GLU A 444 18.52 33.03 11.85
N ARG A 445 19.28 33.00 12.96
CA ARG A 445 19.23 34.03 14.01
C ARG A 445 19.57 35.42 13.47
N TYR A 446 20.44 35.52 12.47
CA TYR A 446 20.82 36.78 11.82
C TYR A 446 20.02 37.05 10.54
N GLY A 447 18.93 36.33 10.29
CA GLY A 447 18.06 36.50 9.11
C GLY A 447 18.59 35.87 7.83
N GLY A 448 19.69 35.10 7.91
CA GLY A 448 20.15 34.27 6.81
C GLY A 448 19.24 33.07 6.57
N THR A 449 19.36 32.46 5.40
CA THR A 449 18.59 31.27 5.03
C THR A 449 19.51 30.16 4.56
N LEU A 450 19.17 28.92 4.91
CA LEU A 450 19.73 27.75 4.28
C LEU A 450 19.31 27.66 2.81
N PRO A 451 20.15 27.10 1.92
CA PRO A 451 19.73 26.81 0.56
C PRO A 451 18.58 25.79 0.57
N THR A 452 17.52 26.03 -0.17
CA THR A 452 16.47 25.00 -0.39
C THR A 452 16.88 24.05 -1.51
N GLY A 453 17.50 24.60 -2.56
CA GLY A 453 18.02 23.85 -3.69
C GLY A 453 19.35 24.42 -4.18
N VAL A 454 20.28 23.53 -4.54
CA VAL A 454 21.56 23.84 -5.19
C VAL A 454 21.63 23.07 -6.50
N LEU A 455 21.91 23.77 -7.60
CA LEU A 455 22.09 23.17 -8.91
C LEU A 455 23.58 23.02 -9.22
N PHE A 456 24.03 21.79 -9.38
CA PHE A 456 25.35 21.47 -9.91
C PHE A 456 25.23 21.27 -11.41
N HIS A 457 25.94 22.07 -12.21
CA HIS A 457 25.90 21.95 -13.67
C HIS A 457 27.28 21.97 -14.31
N GLY A 458 27.39 21.53 -15.57
CA GLY A 458 28.63 21.55 -16.35
C GLY A 458 29.02 20.17 -16.88
N GLU A 459 30.26 19.98 -17.29
CA GLU A 459 30.69 18.75 -17.99
C GLU A 459 30.60 17.48 -17.13
N PRO A 460 30.34 16.29 -17.74
CA PRO A 460 30.41 15.01 -17.05
C PRO A 460 31.80 14.72 -16.48
N GLY A 461 31.88 13.94 -15.39
CA GLY A 461 33.15 13.49 -14.81
C GLY A 461 33.97 14.57 -14.09
N THR A 462 33.38 15.75 -13.85
CA THR A 462 34.00 16.90 -13.14
C THR A 462 33.85 16.87 -11.62
N GLY A 463 33.25 15.82 -11.06
CA GLY A 463 33.17 15.61 -9.62
C GLY A 463 31.94 16.17 -8.91
N LYS A 464 30.82 16.42 -9.63
CA LYS A 464 29.54 16.87 -9.05
C LYS A 464 29.07 15.96 -7.89
N THR A 465 29.01 14.65 -8.14
CA THR A 465 28.59 13.62 -7.18
C THR A 465 29.58 13.48 -6.01
N ALA A 466 30.88 13.57 -6.30
CA ALA A 466 31.93 13.53 -5.26
C ALA A 466 31.82 14.73 -4.31
N THR A 467 31.53 15.91 -4.86
CA THR A 467 31.36 17.15 -4.10
C THR A 467 30.14 17.11 -3.19
N ALA A 468 28.99 16.65 -3.70
CA ALA A 468 27.78 16.52 -2.88
C ALA A 468 27.99 15.55 -1.69
N LYS A 469 28.68 14.43 -1.94
CA LYS A 469 29.05 13.48 -0.89
C LYS A 469 30.02 14.07 0.13
N ALA A 470 31.02 14.85 -0.32
CA ALA A 470 32.00 15.49 0.55
C ALA A 470 31.33 16.54 1.46
N ILE A 471 30.42 17.35 0.92
CA ILE A 471 29.61 18.31 1.69
C ILE A 471 28.82 17.58 2.79
N ALA A 472 28.12 16.50 2.45
CA ALA A 472 27.34 15.73 3.42
C ALA A 472 28.23 15.15 4.54
N ARG A 473 29.40 14.61 4.17
CA ARG A 473 30.38 14.05 5.11
C ARG A 473 30.93 15.13 6.07
N GLU A 474 31.32 16.28 5.54
CA GLU A 474 31.90 17.38 6.32
C GLU A 474 30.89 17.97 7.32
N LEU A 475 29.63 18.11 6.89
CA LEU A 475 28.55 18.60 7.75
C LEU A 475 28.01 17.52 8.70
N GLY A 476 28.27 16.25 8.42
CA GLY A 476 27.66 15.12 9.13
C GLY A 476 26.14 15.00 8.87
N TRP A 477 25.68 15.43 7.70
CA TRP A 477 24.28 15.37 7.30
C TRP A 477 23.97 14.04 6.60
N ALA A 478 22.73 13.56 6.72
CA ALA A 478 22.30 12.37 6.01
C ALA A 478 22.37 12.60 4.49
N PHE A 479 22.92 11.65 3.74
CA PHE A 479 23.00 11.73 2.28
C PHE A 479 22.03 10.72 1.63
N LEU A 480 21.14 11.24 0.80
CA LEU A 480 20.11 10.46 0.11
C LEU A 480 20.32 10.57 -1.41
N PRO A 481 21.03 9.61 -2.02
CA PRO A 481 21.22 9.60 -3.48
C PRO A 481 19.95 9.13 -4.19
N ALA A 482 19.68 9.72 -5.34
CA ALA A 482 18.66 9.32 -6.29
C ALA A 482 19.09 9.68 -7.72
N THR A 483 18.49 9.03 -8.72
CA THR A 483 18.71 9.36 -10.14
C THR A 483 17.50 10.10 -10.70
N GLY A 484 17.73 11.16 -11.48
CA GLY A 484 16.71 11.99 -12.08
C GLY A 484 15.72 11.20 -12.94
N ALA A 485 16.22 10.27 -13.76
CA ALA A 485 15.39 9.38 -14.59
C ALA A 485 14.42 8.52 -13.76
N GLU A 486 14.83 8.05 -12.58
CA GLU A 486 13.97 7.26 -11.70
C GLU A 486 12.84 8.10 -11.12
N LEU A 487 13.17 9.30 -10.65
CA LEU A 487 12.21 10.25 -10.07
C LEU A 487 11.28 10.85 -11.12
N ALA A 488 11.75 11.03 -12.35
CA ALA A 488 10.96 11.52 -13.47
C ALA A 488 9.81 10.57 -13.82
N ARG A 489 10.06 9.25 -13.76
CA ARG A 489 9.07 8.21 -14.11
C ARG A 489 8.01 7.96 -13.05
N ASP A 490 8.31 8.21 -11.78
CA ASP A 490 7.42 7.88 -10.67
C ASP A 490 7.37 8.99 -9.59
N PRO A 491 6.31 9.83 -9.60
CA PRO A 491 6.09 10.86 -8.59
C PRO A 491 6.05 10.33 -7.15
N ARG A 492 5.69 9.06 -6.94
CA ARG A 492 5.60 8.46 -5.60
C ARG A 492 6.98 8.28 -4.99
N LYS A 493 8.01 8.09 -5.81
CA LYS A 493 9.40 8.01 -5.34
C LYS A 493 9.91 9.36 -4.86
N LEU A 494 9.46 10.47 -5.46
CA LEU A 494 9.73 11.82 -4.95
C LEU A 494 9.16 12.00 -3.54
N ASP A 495 7.90 11.59 -3.32
CA ASP A 495 7.30 11.60 -2.00
C ASP A 495 8.08 10.73 -1.01
N ALA A 496 8.37 9.48 -1.36
CA ALA A 496 9.11 8.56 -0.50
C ALA A 496 10.50 9.11 -0.13
N LEU A 497 11.23 9.66 -1.10
CA LEU A 497 12.55 10.26 -0.89
C LEU A 497 12.48 11.50 0.01
N HIS A 498 11.52 12.40 -0.24
CA HIS A 498 11.32 13.58 0.58
C HIS A 498 10.90 13.23 2.00
N ASN A 499 9.99 12.27 2.17
CA ASN A 499 9.56 11.78 3.49
C ASN A 499 10.72 11.15 4.26
N LYS A 500 11.56 10.35 3.58
CA LYS A 500 12.78 9.80 4.19
C LYS A 500 13.75 10.90 4.61
N ALA A 501 13.94 11.93 3.79
CA ALA A 501 14.74 13.08 4.15
C ALA A 501 14.17 13.80 5.37
N MET A 502 12.85 14.00 5.42
CA MET A 502 12.15 14.56 6.57
C MET A 502 12.38 13.73 7.83
N GLU A 503 12.46 12.40 7.78
CA GLU A 503 12.72 11.58 8.98
C GLU A 503 14.18 11.67 9.46
N LEU A 504 15.12 11.86 8.53
CA LEU A 504 16.58 11.82 8.79
C LEU A 504 17.21 13.19 9.05
N ARG A 505 16.44 14.29 8.97
CA ARG A 505 16.96 15.66 9.04
C ARG A 505 17.98 15.87 10.17
N PRO A 506 19.10 16.57 9.90
CA PRO A 506 19.40 17.29 8.66
C PRO A 506 19.85 16.37 7.51
N ALA A 507 19.40 16.65 6.28
CA ALA A 507 19.59 15.76 5.14
C ALA A 507 19.84 16.51 3.80
N ILE A 508 20.68 15.91 2.96
CA ILE A 508 20.91 16.29 1.56
C ILE A 508 20.28 15.23 0.66
N ILE A 509 19.33 15.65 -0.17
CA ILE A 509 18.79 14.83 -1.25
C ILE A 509 19.60 15.15 -2.51
N PHE A 510 20.41 14.19 -2.96
CA PHE A 510 21.22 14.36 -4.16
C PHE A 510 20.59 13.64 -5.34
N VAL A 511 20.17 14.41 -6.36
CA VAL A 511 19.59 13.91 -7.60
C VAL A 511 20.65 13.98 -8.70
N ASP A 512 21.26 12.84 -9.03
CA ASP A 512 22.19 12.73 -10.15
C ASP A 512 21.44 12.62 -11.48
N GLU A 513 22.04 13.03 -12.59
CA GLU A 513 21.39 13.00 -13.93
C GLU A 513 19.96 13.57 -13.91
N ALA A 514 19.81 14.74 -13.30
CA ALA A 514 18.52 15.39 -13.09
C ALA A 514 17.88 15.94 -14.38
N ASP A 515 18.51 15.74 -15.54
CA ASP A 515 18.14 16.33 -16.81
C ASP A 515 16.66 16.07 -17.18
N GLU A 516 16.18 14.83 -17.07
CA GLU A 516 14.78 14.48 -17.39
C GLU A 516 13.78 15.07 -16.39
N LEU A 517 14.12 15.07 -15.10
CA LEU A 517 13.27 15.55 -14.01
C LEU A 517 13.14 17.08 -14.01
N LEU A 518 14.20 17.79 -14.39
CA LEU A 518 14.23 19.25 -14.36
C LEU A 518 13.88 19.88 -15.71
N ARG A 519 13.76 19.09 -16.78
CA ARG A 519 13.49 19.56 -18.13
C ARG A 519 12.22 20.42 -18.17
N ASP A 520 12.23 21.44 -19.02
CA ASP A 520 11.05 22.27 -19.29
C ASP A 520 9.82 21.40 -19.55
N ARG A 521 8.77 21.62 -18.75
CA ARG A 521 7.51 20.87 -18.80
C ARG A 521 6.83 20.94 -20.15
N ALA A 522 7.04 22.00 -20.94
CA ALA A 522 6.51 22.08 -22.31
C ALA A 522 7.09 21.01 -23.24
N TYR A 523 8.27 20.47 -22.91
CA TYR A 523 9.01 19.50 -23.72
C TYR A 523 9.33 18.20 -22.95
N SER A 524 8.71 17.99 -21.78
CA SER A 524 9.00 16.84 -20.91
C SER A 524 7.76 15.96 -20.70
N PRO A 525 7.87 14.63 -20.90
CA PRO A 525 6.82 13.70 -20.51
C PRO A 525 6.68 13.59 -18.99
N ALA A 526 7.64 14.07 -18.19
CA ALA A 526 7.67 14.00 -16.74
C ALA A 526 7.05 15.24 -16.05
N THR A 527 6.01 15.82 -16.65
CA THR A 527 5.38 17.06 -16.15
C THR A 527 4.83 16.92 -14.73
N ASP A 528 4.20 15.78 -14.42
CA ASP A 528 3.63 15.52 -13.10
C ASP A 528 4.71 15.43 -12.01
N SER A 529 5.81 14.72 -12.28
CA SER A 529 6.97 14.61 -11.40
C SER A 529 7.64 15.97 -11.16
N THR A 530 7.74 16.80 -12.21
CA THR A 530 8.29 18.15 -12.12
C THR A 530 7.40 19.06 -11.25
N ASN A 531 6.09 19.05 -11.48
CA ASN A 531 5.11 19.77 -10.67
C ASN A 531 5.15 19.33 -9.20
N LYS A 532 5.34 18.04 -8.98
CA LYS A 532 5.45 17.46 -7.65
C LYS A 532 6.71 17.95 -6.95
N LEU A 533 7.86 17.93 -7.62
CA LEU A 533 9.11 18.48 -7.07
C LEU A 533 8.96 19.96 -6.68
N LEU A 534 8.33 20.79 -7.52
CA LEU A 534 8.04 22.18 -7.19
C LEU A 534 7.21 22.31 -5.91
N THR A 535 6.15 21.51 -5.80
CA THR A 535 5.29 21.47 -4.61
C THR A 535 6.07 21.07 -3.35
N LEU A 536 6.98 20.09 -3.46
CA LEU A 536 7.81 19.62 -2.34
C LEU A 536 8.85 20.67 -1.92
N MET A 537 9.43 21.42 -2.86
CA MET A 537 10.40 22.47 -2.57
C MET A 537 9.74 23.70 -1.95
N ASP A 538 8.55 24.09 -2.43
CA ASP A 538 7.81 25.23 -1.90
C ASP A 538 7.24 24.94 -0.49
N GLY A 539 6.80 23.69 -0.26
CA GLY A 539 6.14 23.26 0.98
C GLY A 539 4.67 23.67 1.05
N VAL A 540 3.87 22.91 1.80
CA VAL A 540 2.39 23.11 1.88
C VAL A 540 2.01 24.35 2.70
N HIS A 541 2.88 24.83 3.60
CA HIS A 541 2.62 25.99 4.47
C HIS A 541 3.88 26.79 4.80
N ASP A 542 4.98 26.10 5.08
CA ASP A 542 6.29 26.68 5.33
C ASP A 542 7.34 25.73 4.76
N ARG A 543 8.55 26.24 4.52
CA ARG A 543 9.64 25.43 3.98
C ARG A 543 10.07 24.39 5.01
N VAL A 544 10.42 23.22 4.52
CA VAL A 544 11.03 22.18 5.36
C VAL A 544 12.49 22.60 5.60
N ARG A 545 12.78 23.06 6.80
CA ARG A 545 14.16 23.38 7.21
C ARG A 545 14.98 22.10 7.27
N ASP A 546 16.30 22.24 7.04
CA ASP A 546 17.28 21.16 7.10
C ASP A 546 17.10 20.01 6.09
N VAL A 547 16.42 20.27 4.97
CA VAL A 547 16.40 19.41 3.78
C VAL A 547 16.87 20.23 2.60
N VAL A 548 18.02 19.86 2.03
CA VAL A 548 18.59 20.55 0.87
C VAL A 548 18.54 19.62 -0.33
N TRP A 549 17.92 20.09 -1.40
CA TRP A 549 17.95 19.42 -2.69
C TRP A 549 19.21 19.83 -3.44
N VAL A 550 20.02 18.86 -3.86
CA VAL A 550 21.16 19.10 -4.74
C VAL A 550 20.92 18.33 -6.02
N ALA A 551 20.77 19.03 -7.14
CA ALA A 551 20.53 18.39 -8.44
C ALA A 551 21.74 18.57 -9.35
N ALA A 552 22.20 17.48 -9.97
CA ALA A 552 23.29 17.50 -10.93
C ALA A 552 22.75 17.35 -12.36
N THR A 553 23.16 18.23 -13.27
CA THR A 553 22.76 18.22 -14.68
C THR A 553 23.94 18.53 -15.59
N ASN A 554 23.90 18.05 -16.82
CA ASN A 554 24.83 18.47 -17.86
C ASN A 554 24.20 19.51 -18.81
N ASN A 555 22.87 19.71 -18.74
CA ASN A 555 22.09 20.53 -19.66
C ASN A 555 21.33 21.66 -18.94
N PRO A 556 22.02 22.65 -18.34
CA PRO A 556 21.38 23.69 -17.54
C PRO A 556 20.37 24.54 -18.33
N ASP A 557 20.57 24.69 -19.64
CA ASP A 557 19.72 25.53 -20.51
C ASP A 557 18.35 24.90 -20.79
N GLN A 558 18.18 23.60 -20.54
CA GLN A 558 16.92 22.88 -20.77
C GLN A 558 16.01 22.83 -19.54
N ILE A 559 16.44 23.42 -18.42
CA ILE A 559 15.71 23.36 -17.15
C ILE A 559 14.47 24.27 -17.18
N ASP A 560 13.35 23.80 -16.64
CA ASP A 560 12.16 24.61 -16.44
C ASP A 560 12.49 25.86 -15.60
N GLY A 561 12.26 27.04 -16.17
CA GLY A 561 12.58 28.31 -15.52
C GLY A 561 11.91 28.50 -14.16
N ALA A 562 10.81 27.80 -13.86
CA ALA A 562 10.17 27.81 -12.55
C ALA A 562 11.07 27.16 -11.48
N LEU A 563 11.82 26.11 -11.80
CA LEU A 563 12.74 25.43 -10.86
C LEU A 563 13.91 26.33 -10.44
N LEU A 564 14.28 27.31 -11.27
CA LEU A 564 15.40 28.22 -11.04
C LEU A 564 15.03 29.49 -10.25
N ARG A 565 13.76 29.63 -9.84
CA ARG A 565 13.28 30.81 -9.11
C ARG A 565 13.71 30.81 -7.65
N GLY A 566 13.58 31.98 -7.01
CA GLY A 566 13.92 32.18 -5.60
C GLY A 566 13.19 31.19 -4.69
N GLY A 567 13.94 30.49 -3.84
CA GLY A 567 13.41 29.48 -2.93
C GLY A 567 13.43 28.05 -3.46
N ARG A 568 13.96 27.82 -4.66
CA ARG A 568 14.14 26.49 -5.28
C ARG A 568 15.62 26.27 -5.59
N PHE A 569 16.00 25.95 -6.84
CA PHE A 569 17.40 25.85 -7.28
C PHE A 569 18.00 27.22 -7.58
N THR A 570 18.05 28.06 -6.55
CA THR A 570 18.54 29.44 -6.65
C THR A 570 20.07 29.48 -6.74
N GLU A 571 20.74 28.64 -5.97
CA GLU A 571 22.20 28.55 -5.95
C GLU A 571 22.68 27.67 -7.11
N LYS A 572 23.65 28.15 -7.89
CA LYS A 572 24.17 27.43 -9.07
C LYS A 572 25.69 27.33 -8.99
N VAL A 573 26.18 26.09 -8.99
CA VAL A 573 27.61 25.79 -8.97
C VAL A 573 27.99 25.17 -10.31
N LEU A 574 28.86 25.86 -11.04
CA LEU A 574 29.40 25.40 -12.31
C LEU A 574 30.61 24.48 -12.06
N PHE A 575 30.63 23.33 -12.70
CA PHE A 575 31.73 22.37 -12.68
C PHE A 575 32.33 22.31 -14.08
N GLU A 576 33.43 23.03 -14.24
CA GLU A 576 34.19 23.14 -15.49
C GLU A 576 35.28 22.07 -15.55
N LEU A 577 35.83 21.87 -16.74
CA LEU A 577 37.01 21.05 -16.91
C LEU A 577 38.19 21.68 -16.11
N PRO A 578 38.97 20.86 -15.39
CA PRO A 578 40.09 21.36 -14.61
C PRO A 578 41.18 21.95 -15.52
N SER A 579 41.89 22.97 -15.03
CA SER A 579 43.08 23.49 -15.71
C SER A 579 44.20 22.46 -15.72
N ALA A 580 45.15 22.61 -16.66
CA ALA A 580 46.34 21.76 -16.73
C ALA A 580 47.10 21.71 -15.39
N ASP A 581 47.26 22.86 -14.72
CA ASP A 581 47.88 22.93 -13.39
C ASP A 581 47.11 22.14 -12.32
N ALA A 582 45.78 22.19 -12.38
CA ALA A 582 44.93 21.46 -11.45
C ALA A 582 45.02 19.94 -11.68
N LEU A 583 45.05 19.51 -12.94
CA LEU A 583 45.29 18.12 -13.34
C LEU A 583 46.69 17.65 -12.94
N ALA A 584 47.73 18.46 -13.13
CA ALA A 584 49.09 18.13 -12.71
C ALA A 584 49.17 17.86 -11.21
N ARG A 585 48.64 18.77 -10.38
CA ARG A 585 48.59 18.58 -8.92
C ARG A 585 47.80 17.33 -8.53
N HIS A 586 46.71 17.04 -9.23
CA HIS A 586 45.91 15.84 -9.00
C HIS A 586 46.68 14.56 -9.35
N LEU A 587 47.32 14.51 -10.52
CA LEU A 587 48.13 13.37 -10.95
C LEU A 587 49.32 13.11 -10.03
N VAL A 588 49.99 14.17 -9.54
CA VAL A 588 51.05 14.02 -8.52
C VAL A 588 50.53 13.29 -7.29
N LYS A 589 49.39 13.74 -6.72
CA LYS A 589 48.78 13.08 -5.56
C LYS A 589 48.36 11.64 -5.88
N TRP A 590 47.77 11.42 -7.06
CA TRP A 590 47.26 10.11 -7.48
C TRP A 590 48.38 9.08 -7.68
N LEU A 591 49.51 9.50 -8.28
CA LEU A 591 50.69 8.67 -8.48
C LEU A 591 51.43 8.42 -7.16
N ALA A 592 51.55 9.43 -6.29
CA ALA A 592 52.23 9.29 -4.99
C ALA A 592 51.56 8.28 -4.04
N GLN A 593 50.26 8.03 -4.21
CA GLN A 593 49.52 6.99 -3.47
C GLN A 593 49.82 5.57 -3.96
N ARG A 594 50.66 5.41 -4.99
CA ARG A 594 50.97 4.15 -5.65
C ARG A 594 52.49 3.96 -5.68
N ASN A 595 52.94 2.71 -5.69
CA ASN A 595 54.36 2.37 -5.81
C ASN A 595 54.80 2.39 -7.29
N VAL A 596 54.75 3.56 -7.93
CA VAL A 596 55.04 3.76 -9.35
C VAL A 596 55.99 4.95 -9.54
N GLN A 597 56.90 4.84 -10.51
CA GLN A 597 57.81 5.91 -10.92
C GLN A 597 57.42 6.43 -12.30
N LEU A 598 57.74 7.68 -12.59
CA LEU A 598 57.71 8.20 -13.95
C LEU A 598 59.10 8.06 -14.57
N GLU A 599 59.15 7.90 -15.89
CA GLU A 599 60.39 7.89 -16.68
C GLU A 599 61.23 9.17 -16.44
N ASP A 600 62.55 9.04 -16.46
CA ASP A 600 63.45 10.19 -16.31
C ASP A 600 63.15 11.25 -17.38
N GLY A 601 62.85 12.47 -16.95
CA GLY A 601 62.45 13.57 -17.84
C GLY A 601 60.97 13.60 -18.22
N PHE A 602 60.16 12.65 -17.72
CA PHE A 602 58.70 12.67 -17.80
C PHE A 602 58.10 13.01 -16.42
N THR A 603 57.63 14.24 -16.27
CA THR A 603 57.06 14.77 -15.03
C THR A 603 55.54 14.66 -15.04
N ALA A 604 54.93 14.74 -13.85
CA ALA A 604 53.47 14.82 -13.76
C ALA A 604 52.88 16.07 -14.44
N GLY A 605 53.67 17.15 -14.57
CA GLY A 605 53.31 18.32 -15.37
C GLY A 605 53.21 17.98 -16.85
N GLN A 606 54.22 17.31 -17.40
CA GLN A 606 54.15 16.81 -18.79
C GLN A 606 53.00 15.84 -18.97
N PHE A 607 52.77 14.89 -18.05
CA PHE A 607 51.60 14.01 -18.12
C PHE A 607 50.29 14.82 -18.14
N ALA A 608 50.17 15.88 -17.32
CA ALA A 608 48.98 16.73 -17.34
C ALA A 608 48.74 17.42 -18.69
N GLU A 609 49.79 17.73 -19.46
CA GLU A 609 49.65 18.25 -20.83
C GLU A 609 48.99 17.23 -21.76
N HIS A 610 49.34 15.94 -21.64
CA HIS A 610 48.72 14.87 -22.42
C HIS A 610 47.23 14.66 -22.09
N VAL A 611 46.80 15.01 -20.88
CA VAL A 611 45.39 14.89 -20.44
C VAL A 611 44.69 16.25 -20.32
N SER A 612 45.26 17.30 -20.91
CA SER A 612 44.69 18.65 -20.85
C SER A 612 43.31 18.69 -21.51
N GLY A 613 42.41 19.50 -20.96
CA GLY A 613 41.01 19.59 -21.43
C GLY A 613 40.16 18.36 -21.12
N GLN A 614 40.64 17.43 -20.30
CA GLN A 614 39.88 16.25 -19.88
C GLN A 614 39.25 16.44 -18.50
N SER A 615 38.15 15.73 -18.27
CA SER A 615 37.53 15.64 -16.93
C SER A 615 38.44 14.90 -15.96
N ILE A 616 38.21 15.07 -14.65
CA ILE A 616 38.98 14.36 -13.61
C ILE A 616 38.83 12.85 -13.78
N ALA A 617 37.62 12.38 -14.10
CA ALA A 617 37.35 10.98 -14.35
C ALA A 617 38.14 10.44 -15.56
N ASN A 618 38.19 11.19 -16.67
CA ASN A 618 38.96 10.81 -17.85
C ASN A 618 40.48 10.81 -17.55
N ALA A 619 40.98 11.84 -16.86
CA ALA A 619 42.39 11.92 -16.48
C ALA A 619 42.82 10.74 -15.58
N GLU A 620 42.00 10.36 -14.59
CA GLU A 620 42.26 9.18 -13.76
C GLU A 620 42.19 7.88 -14.58
N ALA A 621 41.25 7.75 -15.53
CA ALA A 621 41.14 6.59 -16.41
C ALA A 621 42.37 6.45 -17.34
N ILE A 622 42.85 7.56 -17.90
CA ILE A 622 44.07 7.60 -18.72
C ILE A 622 45.29 7.25 -17.87
N ALA A 623 45.43 7.83 -16.68
CA ALA A 623 46.51 7.50 -15.74
C ALA A 623 46.51 6.01 -15.35
N GLN A 624 45.32 5.45 -15.09
CA GLN A 624 45.17 4.02 -14.78
C GLN A 624 45.51 3.14 -15.98
N ALA A 625 45.13 3.52 -17.20
CA ALA A 625 45.47 2.79 -18.42
C ALA A 625 46.97 2.83 -18.71
N ALA A 626 47.64 3.97 -18.50
CA ALA A 626 49.09 4.10 -18.62
C ALA A 626 49.82 3.24 -17.57
N LEU A 627 49.32 3.23 -16.32
CA LEU A 627 49.84 2.37 -15.26
C LEU A 627 49.67 0.89 -15.60
N ASN A 628 48.51 0.47 -16.09
CA ASN A 628 48.25 -0.93 -16.44
C ASN A 628 49.22 -1.41 -17.54
N ARG A 629 49.54 -0.57 -18.52
CA ARG A 629 50.57 -0.84 -19.54
C ARG A 629 51.93 -1.04 -18.89
N ALA A 630 52.35 -0.10 -18.05
CA ALA A 630 53.62 -0.19 -17.36
C ALA A 630 53.73 -1.48 -16.52
N VAL A 631 52.68 -1.83 -15.78
CA VAL A 631 52.60 -3.08 -15.00
C VAL A 631 52.64 -4.32 -15.89
N SER A 632 52.02 -4.29 -17.07
CA SER A 632 51.99 -5.44 -17.98
C SER A 632 53.36 -5.88 -18.48
N ARG A 633 54.37 -4.99 -18.45
CA ARG A 633 55.77 -5.30 -18.77
C ARG A 633 56.43 -6.23 -17.74
N ARG A 634 55.85 -6.38 -16.55
CA ARG A 634 56.37 -7.22 -15.44
C ARG A 634 57.80 -6.86 -15.02
N THR A 635 58.19 -5.60 -15.16
CA THR A 635 59.49 -5.05 -14.74
C THR A 635 59.36 -4.28 -13.43
N LEU A 636 60.40 -4.34 -12.58
CA LEU A 636 60.50 -3.57 -11.34
C LEU A 636 61.75 -2.67 -11.37
N PRO A 637 61.65 -1.39 -10.95
CA PRO A 637 60.43 -0.70 -10.53
C PRO A 637 59.43 -0.52 -11.68
N VAL A 638 58.14 -0.34 -11.36
CA VAL A 638 57.13 -0.02 -12.37
C VAL A 638 57.33 1.44 -12.77
N VAL A 639 57.72 1.66 -14.03
CA VAL A 639 57.98 2.98 -14.60
C VAL A 639 56.93 3.27 -15.66
N VAL A 640 56.23 4.40 -15.59
CA VAL A 640 55.31 4.91 -16.62
C VAL A 640 56.07 5.88 -17.52
N THR A 641 56.05 5.61 -18.83
CA THR A 641 56.73 6.40 -19.86
C THR A 641 55.76 7.38 -20.52
N ALA A 642 56.28 8.37 -21.25
CA ALA A 642 55.45 9.26 -22.08
C ALA A 642 54.66 8.47 -23.15
N VAL A 643 55.26 7.40 -23.70
CA VAL A 643 54.60 6.52 -24.67
C VAL A 643 53.38 5.81 -24.06
N ASP A 644 53.50 5.34 -22.81
CA ASP A 644 52.37 4.71 -22.10
C ASP A 644 51.21 5.70 -21.91
N ALA A 645 51.51 6.98 -21.66
CA ALA A 645 50.52 8.03 -21.54
C ALA A 645 49.83 8.32 -22.87
N ASP A 646 50.58 8.49 -23.97
CA ASP A 646 50.02 8.73 -25.31
C ASP A 646 49.12 7.59 -25.78
N GLU A 647 49.55 6.34 -25.59
CA GLU A 647 48.72 5.19 -25.93
C GLU A 647 47.48 5.08 -25.04
N ALA A 648 47.60 5.45 -23.76
CA ALA A 648 46.48 5.48 -22.83
C ALA A 648 45.44 6.52 -23.25
N VAL A 649 45.86 7.71 -23.69
CA VAL A 649 44.97 8.75 -24.23
C VAL A 649 44.18 8.18 -25.41
N ARG A 650 44.86 7.59 -26.41
CA ARG A 650 44.19 6.98 -27.58
C ARG A 650 43.21 5.88 -27.16
N THR A 651 43.58 5.06 -26.18
CA THR A 651 42.72 3.95 -25.76
C THR A 651 41.46 4.40 -25.04
N VAL A 652 41.56 5.43 -24.20
CA VAL A 652 40.45 5.88 -23.36
C VAL A 652 39.54 6.84 -24.12
N LEU A 653 40.09 7.68 -25.01
CA LEU A 653 39.34 8.70 -25.72
C LEU A 653 38.90 8.28 -27.14
N GLY A 654 39.49 7.23 -27.71
CA GLY A 654 39.21 6.74 -29.07
C GLY A 654 40.21 7.23 -30.10
#